data_AF-A0AAU7XBL7-F1
#
_entry.id   AF-A0AAU7XBL7-F1
#
_cell.length_a   1.000
_cell.length_b   1.000
_cell.length_c   1.000
_cell.angle_alpha   90.00
_cell.angle_beta   90.00
_cell.angle_gamma   90.00
#
_symmetry.space_group_name_H-M   'P 1'
#
loop_
_entity.id
_entity.type
_entity.pdbx_description
1 polymer ?
#
loop_
_entity_poly.entity_id
_entity_poly.type
_entity_poly.pdbx_seq_one_letter_code
_entity_poly.pdbx_strand_id
1 'polypeptide(L)'
;MTHVARNIDLADKYTLEQGRAYLTGIQALVRVGFDRIRLDRRAGLKTGGFISGYRGSPLGGYDQQLQSARTLLRAHDIVFQPGVNEELAAAAVWGTQKVDLAGQGSTHQGVFGIWYGKAPGVDRSGDVFRHANASGTARLGGCLAIAGDDHLAKSSTVACQSELTFADLEMPVLNPADLQDVLDYGLHGLELSRWSGLWTAMIALADTMDSSGIINVDLDRHVFNRPLDVADPRGDSDLNKKIFLANRLEFEVSVRERRLPAAQGYARANGLDGVRFGSRRPRIGLVATGKAYRDLRQALDIIGIDEARAREIGLAIYKVAMSWPIEPNGIAAFARGLEKLVVVEHKRGFMEPQIKDILFHWPEHMRPEVWGKTTPKGAPFLASVRELSSADIVPALLAVIPEAQQGEDMRAAARRLVEQSVFAAGHATDARRSPYFCSGCPHSSSTKTPEGSRAMPGIGCHAMAEIAERATDGVVAMGGEGVPWIGQQPFSKDGHMFANLGDGTFYHSGSLAIRQAVAAKAHITYKILYNDAVAMTGGQVHDGPLSPQKIAALVRAEGVERIVVVTDEPERYDGANGLPAFVTVHHRDELMPVQKDLAAYPGVSVMIYDQTCAAEKRRRRKKGHYPDPATRLFVNDRVCEDCGDCSVQSNCVSVEPIETDFGRKRHINQSSCNKDFSCVSGFCPSFVWVDGAGPRKAAGRLDAHDLLAGLADPAIAPLERTLNLLITGIGGNGVTTVAAVLAMAAHVDGIETLTLDMTGLAQKGGPVTSHVRFAAPGREIEGPRVPLASLDVLIAADMLVAAGGETLAMTHRDRTRTVANGRVAPSAEFVLRQTQSFEAAKLARTLGEASLGFDAFDAAGIAEQLFGDAIYANMMLIGYALQKGLLPVSPLGIETAIRLNGASVAQNIAAVAAGARSPPIRRGSSGW
;
A
#
# COMPACT_ATOMS: atom_id res chain seq x y z
N MET A 1 6.94 9.41 36.35
CA MET A 1 6.75 7.95 36.45
C MET A 1 7.99 7.31 35.86
N THR A 2 8.68 6.44 36.59
CA THR A 2 9.84 5.69 36.07
C THR A 2 9.34 4.68 35.03
N HIS A 3 9.62 4.94 33.75
CA HIS A 3 9.26 4.05 32.65
C HIS A 3 10.06 2.75 32.76
N VAL A 4 9.39 1.64 33.09
CA VAL A 4 9.97 0.29 33.01
C VAL A 4 9.76 -0.20 31.59
N ALA A 5 10.83 -0.25 30.79
CA ALA A 5 10.79 -0.76 29.43
C ALA A 5 10.35 -2.23 29.42
N ARG A 6 9.38 -2.57 28.56
CA ARG A 6 8.95 -3.97 28.36
C ARG A 6 10.05 -4.73 27.60
N ASN A 7 10.29 -5.99 27.98
CA ASN A 7 11.13 -6.88 27.19
C ASN A 7 10.31 -7.38 25.98
N ILE A 8 10.69 -7.00 24.76
CA ILE A 8 9.93 -7.25 23.52
C ILE A 8 10.82 -8.01 22.53
N ASP A 9 10.29 -9.07 21.92
CA ASP A 9 10.91 -9.77 20.79
C ASP A 9 10.15 -9.45 19.50
N LEU A 10 10.87 -9.23 18.40
CA LEU A 10 10.26 -9.07 17.08
C LEU A 10 9.48 -10.31 16.62
N ALA A 11 9.73 -11.49 17.18
CA ALA A 11 8.98 -12.71 16.91
C ALA A 11 7.56 -12.68 17.51
N ASP A 12 7.31 -11.85 18.53
CA ASP A 12 6.05 -11.81 19.29
C ASP A 12 4.83 -11.58 18.40
N LYS A 13 4.98 -10.87 17.28
CA LYS A 13 3.92 -10.70 16.26
C LYS A 13 3.27 -12.03 15.82
N TYR A 14 4.01 -13.13 15.85
CA TYR A 14 3.52 -14.46 15.49
C TYR A 14 3.49 -15.43 16.68
N THR A 15 4.44 -15.34 17.62
CA THR A 15 4.61 -16.33 18.70
C THR A 15 3.83 -16.02 19.97
N LEU A 16 3.52 -14.76 20.25
CA LEU A 16 2.84 -14.37 21.47
C LEU A 16 1.37 -14.82 21.41
N GLU A 17 0.94 -15.71 22.32
CA GLU A 17 -0.44 -16.23 22.36
C GLU A 17 -1.38 -15.48 23.31
N GLN A 18 -0.82 -14.63 24.18
CA GLN A 18 -1.57 -13.84 25.15
C GLN A 18 -1.01 -12.42 25.28
N GLY A 19 -1.88 -11.45 25.54
CA GLY A 19 -1.53 -10.05 25.73
C GLY A 19 -1.59 -9.25 24.42
N ARG A 20 -0.58 -8.42 24.19
CA ARG A 20 -0.60 -7.39 23.14
C ARG A 20 0.66 -7.42 22.30
N ALA A 21 0.50 -7.42 20.98
CA ALA A 21 1.61 -7.45 20.04
C ALA A 21 1.52 -6.25 19.09
N TYR A 22 2.68 -5.67 18.78
CA TYR A 22 2.83 -4.69 17.70
C TYR A 22 3.07 -5.41 16.37
N LEU A 23 2.22 -5.15 15.38
CA LEU A 23 2.29 -5.78 14.07
C LEU A 23 1.61 -4.95 12.97
N THR A 24 1.93 -5.26 11.72
CA THR A 24 1.28 -4.69 10.54
C THR A 24 -0.02 -5.45 10.20
N GLY A 25 -0.92 -4.84 9.43
CA GLY A 25 -2.11 -5.56 8.95
C GLY A 25 -1.78 -6.81 8.12
N ILE A 26 -0.74 -6.75 7.28
CA ILE A 26 -0.22 -7.93 6.58
C ILE A 26 0.23 -9.03 7.55
N GLN A 27 0.90 -8.66 8.65
CA GLN A 27 1.30 -9.62 9.67
C GLN A 27 0.08 -10.17 10.43
N ALA A 28 -0.97 -9.39 10.60
CA ALA A 28 -2.25 -9.87 11.15
C ALA A 28 -2.86 -10.95 10.23
N LEU A 29 -2.81 -10.78 8.91
CA LEU A 29 -3.25 -11.81 7.96
C LEU A 29 -2.43 -13.10 8.02
N VAL A 30 -1.11 -13.01 8.20
CA VAL A 30 -0.28 -14.21 8.43
C VAL A 30 -0.75 -14.90 9.71
N ARG A 31 -1.01 -14.10 10.74
CA ARG A 31 -1.44 -14.56 12.05
C ARG A 31 -2.80 -15.25 12.05
N VAL A 32 -3.76 -14.85 11.21
CA VAL A 32 -5.04 -15.57 11.02
C VAL A 32 -4.81 -17.06 10.77
N GLY A 33 -3.81 -17.42 9.95
CA GLY A 33 -3.46 -18.82 9.69
C GLY A 33 -2.94 -19.54 10.94
N PHE A 34 -2.04 -18.91 11.70
CA PHE A 34 -1.51 -19.48 12.95
C PHE A 34 -2.59 -19.66 14.01
N ASP A 35 -3.40 -18.62 14.21
CA ASP A 35 -4.40 -18.61 15.27
C ASP A 35 -5.55 -19.56 14.96
N ARG A 36 -5.89 -19.79 13.67
CA ARG A 36 -6.83 -20.86 13.28
C ARG A 36 -6.33 -22.24 13.68
N ILE A 37 -5.06 -22.56 13.42
CA ILE A 37 -4.45 -23.85 13.81
C ILE A 37 -4.40 -23.99 15.33
N ARG A 38 -4.04 -22.91 16.05
CA ARG A 38 -4.03 -22.92 17.52
C ARG A 38 -5.41 -23.22 18.09
N LEU A 39 -6.45 -22.55 17.57
CA LEU A 39 -7.84 -22.78 17.97
C LEU A 39 -8.30 -24.21 17.64
N ASP A 40 -7.94 -24.74 16.46
CA ASP A 40 -8.27 -26.12 16.07
C ASP A 40 -7.58 -27.15 16.98
N ARG A 41 -6.29 -26.96 17.28
CA ARG A 41 -5.53 -27.82 18.21
C ARG A 41 -6.10 -27.78 19.63
N ARG A 42 -6.52 -26.60 20.12
CA ARG A 42 -7.23 -26.46 21.41
C ARG A 42 -8.57 -27.21 21.42
N ALA A 43 -9.23 -27.31 20.27
CA ALA A 43 -10.45 -28.09 20.10
C ALA A 43 -10.20 -29.59 19.83
N GLY A 44 -8.95 -30.06 19.88
CA GLY A 44 -8.58 -31.46 19.61
C GLY A 44 -8.63 -31.88 18.14
N LEU A 45 -8.63 -30.91 17.21
CA LEU A 45 -8.69 -31.15 15.77
C LEU A 45 -7.29 -31.17 15.16
N LYS A 46 -7.10 -32.05 14.16
CA LYS A 46 -5.92 -32.09 13.30
C LYS A 46 -6.26 -31.51 11.93
N THR A 47 -6.18 -30.20 11.81
CA THR A 47 -6.37 -29.46 10.56
C THR A 47 -5.04 -28.97 10.00
N GLY A 48 -5.02 -28.63 8.70
CA GLY A 48 -3.90 -27.96 8.04
C GLY A 48 -4.35 -26.65 7.38
N GLY A 49 -3.40 -25.89 6.88
CA GLY A 49 -3.67 -24.64 6.14
C GLY A 49 -3.01 -24.63 4.76
N PHE A 50 -3.67 -24.02 3.79
CA PHE A 50 -3.11 -23.76 2.47
C PHE A 50 -3.36 -22.31 2.06
N ILE A 51 -2.28 -21.60 1.72
CA ILE A 51 -2.33 -20.19 1.35
C ILE A 51 -1.75 -20.04 -0.05
N SER A 52 -2.51 -19.42 -0.95
CA SER A 52 -2.08 -19.14 -2.32
C SER A 52 -2.72 -17.85 -2.84
N GLY A 53 -2.04 -17.15 -3.72
CA GLY A 53 -2.52 -15.90 -4.28
C GLY A 53 -1.49 -15.29 -5.20
N TYR A 54 -1.77 -14.07 -5.66
CA TYR A 54 -0.82 -13.28 -6.43
C TYR A 54 -0.66 -11.88 -5.82
N ARG A 55 0.58 -11.42 -5.78
CA ARG A 55 0.97 -10.17 -5.12
C ARG A 55 0.42 -8.94 -5.85
N GLY A 56 -0.15 -8.02 -5.08
CA GLY A 56 -0.57 -6.70 -5.57
C GLY A 56 -0.90 -5.79 -4.38
N SER A 57 -0.59 -4.50 -4.47
CA SER A 57 -0.89 -3.54 -3.39
C SER A 57 -2.41 -3.48 -3.14
N PRO A 58 -2.87 -3.46 -1.87
CA PRO A 58 -2.08 -3.31 -0.64
C PRO A 58 -1.55 -4.64 -0.03
N LEU A 59 -1.77 -5.79 -0.69
CA LEU A 59 -1.32 -7.12 -0.24
C LEU A 59 0.09 -7.51 -0.74
N GLY A 60 0.83 -6.60 -1.38
CA GLY A 60 2.11 -6.89 -2.03
C GLY A 60 3.21 -7.42 -1.10
N GLY A 61 3.10 -7.15 0.21
CA GLY A 61 4.01 -7.64 1.23
C GLY A 61 3.67 -9.02 1.81
N TYR A 62 2.51 -9.61 1.48
CA TYR A 62 2.01 -10.81 2.14
C TYR A 62 2.88 -12.04 1.85
N ASP A 63 3.20 -12.30 0.59
CA ASP A 63 4.13 -13.35 0.15
C ASP A 63 5.45 -13.28 0.90
N GLN A 64 6.00 -12.07 1.05
CA GLN A 64 7.27 -11.87 1.71
C GLN A 64 7.20 -12.27 3.18
N GLN A 65 6.13 -11.89 3.88
CA GLN A 65 5.94 -12.27 5.28
C GLN A 65 5.70 -13.77 5.44
N LEU A 66 4.91 -14.39 4.57
CA LEU A 66 4.69 -15.85 4.56
C LEU A 66 6.01 -16.60 4.31
N GLN A 67 6.80 -16.15 3.33
CA GLN A 67 8.10 -16.74 3.02
C GLN A 67 9.10 -16.58 4.16
N SER A 68 9.13 -15.40 4.81
CA SER A 68 9.95 -15.18 6.00
C SER A 68 9.51 -16.05 7.19
N ALA A 69 8.22 -16.37 7.29
CA ALA A 69 7.65 -17.21 8.34
C ALA A 69 7.59 -18.72 7.99
N ARG A 70 8.19 -19.16 6.87
CA ARG A 70 8.06 -20.54 6.35
C ARG A 70 8.32 -21.66 7.38
N THR A 71 9.28 -21.46 8.28
CA THR A 71 9.61 -22.45 9.32
C THR A 71 8.48 -22.57 10.34
N LEU A 72 7.91 -21.43 10.74
CA LEU A 72 6.78 -21.38 11.66
C LEU A 72 5.50 -21.90 11.00
N LEU A 73 5.26 -21.59 9.72
CA LEU A 73 4.15 -22.15 8.93
C LEU A 73 4.19 -23.67 8.90
N ARG A 74 5.35 -24.27 8.61
CA ARG A 74 5.52 -25.74 8.63
C ARG A 74 5.25 -26.34 10.01
N ALA A 75 5.66 -25.68 11.09
CA ALA A 75 5.37 -26.14 12.47
C ALA A 75 3.87 -26.09 12.81
N HIS A 76 3.07 -25.34 12.04
CA HIS A 76 1.63 -25.23 12.17
C HIS A 76 0.87 -26.00 11.07
N ASP A 77 1.53 -26.86 10.30
CA ASP A 77 0.91 -27.61 9.19
C ASP A 77 0.29 -26.68 8.12
N ILE A 78 0.89 -25.51 7.92
CA ILE A 78 0.47 -24.53 6.91
C ILE A 78 1.45 -24.55 5.72
N VAL A 79 0.89 -24.72 4.53
CA VAL A 79 1.60 -24.67 3.26
C VAL A 79 1.29 -23.35 2.57
N PHE A 80 2.34 -22.56 2.30
CA PHE A 80 2.26 -21.41 1.41
C PHE A 80 2.82 -21.79 0.04
N GLN A 81 2.03 -21.57 -1.00
CA GLN A 81 2.42 -21.78 -2.39
C GLN A 81 1.90 -20.59 -3.22
N PRO A 82 2.77 -19.65 -3.64
CA PRO A 82 2.33 -18.53 -4.49
C PRO A 82 1.76 -19.06 -5.81
N GLY A 83 0.70 -18.42 -6.29
CA GLY A 83 0.11 -18.69 -7.58
C GLY A 83 0.90 -18.01 -8.70
N VAL A 84 0.78 -18.54 -9.92
CA VAL A 84 1.29 -17.86 -11.12
C VAL A 84 0.46 -16.62 -11.43
N ASN A 85 -0.84 -16.70 -11.18
CA ASN A 85 -1.82 -15.62 -11.22
C ASN A 85 -2.94 -15.92 -10.21
N GLU A 86 -3.87 -14.99 -10.03
CA GLU A 86 -4.92 -15.11 -9.02
C GLU A 86 -5.90 -16.25 -9.27
N GLU A 87 -6.23 -16.50 -10.54
CA GLU A 87 -7.18 -17.53 -10.97
C GLU A 87 -6.67 -18.94 -10.63
N LEU A 88 -5.40 -19.22 -10.97
CA LEU A 88 -4.77 -20.50 -10.67
C LEU A 88 -4.53 -20.68 -9.17
N ALA A 89 -4.27 -19.59 -8.43
CA ALA A 89 -4.23 -19.63 -6.97
C ALA A 89 -5.59 -20.01 -6.38
N ALA A 90 -6.69 -19.42 -6.87
CA ALA A 90 -8.04 -19.75 -6.42
C ALA A 90 -8.40 -21.21 -6.74
N ALA A 91 -7.99 -21.71 -7.91
CA ALA A 91 -8.16 -23.12 -8.27
C ALA A 91 -7.39 -24.05 -7.33
N ALA A 92 -6.15 -23.70 -6.97
CA ALA A 92 -5.36 -24.46 -6.00
C ALA A 92 -6.00 -24.48 -4.61
N VAL A 93 -6.48 -23.32 -4.12
CA VAL A 93 -7.22 -23.22 -2.86
C VAL A 93 -8.51 -24.06 -2.92
N TRP A 94 -9.24 -24.04 -4.03
CA TRP A 94 -10.42 -24.88 -4.22
C TRP A 94 -10.10 -26.37 -4.15
N GLY A 95 -8.97 -26.81 -4.71
CA GLY A 95 -8.50 -28.19 -4.63
C GLY A 95 -8.36 -28.70 -3.18
N THR A 96 -7.94 -27.84 -2.25
CA THR A 96 -7.78 -28.20 -0.82
C THR A 96 -9.11 -28.61 -0.16
N GLN A 97 -10.23 -28.11 -0.69
CA GLN A 97 -11.56 -28.46 -0.19
C GLN A 97 -12.04 -29.81 -0.71
N LYS A 98 -11.35 -30.41 -1.68
CA LYS A 98 -11.76 -31.66 -2.34
C LYS A 98 -10.90 -32.87 -1.96
N VAL A 99 -9.94 -32.70 -1.04
CA VAL A 99 -8.97 -33.75 -0.67
C VAL A 99 -9.66 -35.03 -0.20
N ASP A 100 -10.73 -34.93 0.60
CA ASP A 100 -11.48 -36.10 1.10
C ASP A 100 -12.46 -36.70 0.08
N LEU A 101 -12.70 -36.02 -1.05
CA LEU A 101 -13.62 -36.49 -2.09
C LEU A 101 -12.92 -37.30 -3.19
N ALA A 102 -11.59 -37.43 -3.16
CA ALA A 102 -10.81 -38.07 -4.20
C ALA A 102 -9.63 -38.90 -3.65
N GLY A 103 -9.19 -39.90 -4.42
CA GLY A 103 -7.98 -40.68 -4.10
C GLY A 103 -8.09 -41.48 -2.80
N GLN A 104 -7.00 -41.52 -2.04
CA GLN A 104 -6.87 -42.24 -0.76
C GLN A 104 -7.33 -41.42 0.46
N GLY A 105 -7.90 -40.23 0.25
CA GLY A 105 -8.32 -39.30 1.30
C GLY A 105 -7.19 -38.43 1.87
N SER A 106 -7.46 -37.74 2.98
CA SER A 106 -6.54 -36.80 3.64
C SER A 106 -5.86 -37.36 4.89
N THR A 107 -4.65 -36.88 5.19
CA THR A 107 -3.96 -37.11 6.48
C THR A 107 -4.39 -36.11 7.58
N HIS A 108 -5.25 -35.17 7.23
CA HIS A 108 -5.81 -34.11 8.08
C HIS A 108 -7.33 -34.16 8.01
N GLN A 109 -8.03 -33.79 9.09
CA GLN A 109 -9.50 -33.79 9.14
C GLN A 109 -10.13 -32.65 8.32
N GLY A 110 -9.32 -31.69 7.89
CA GLY A 110 -9.71 -30.58 7.03
C GLY A 110 -8.52 -29.68 6.76
N VAL A 111 -8.52 -29.00 5.60
CA VAL A 111 -7.50 -28.02 5.23
C VAL A 111 -8.20 -26.70 4.96
N PHE A 112 -7.92 -25.67 5.74
CA PHE A 112 -8.46 -24.35 5.45
C PHE A 112 -7.69 -23.70 4.30
N GLY A 113 -8.41 -22.95 3.48
CA GLY A 113 -7.87 -22.23 2.34
C GLY A 113 -7.85 -20.72 2.57
N ILE A 114 -6.74 -20.06 2.26
CA ILE A 114 -6.68 -18.60 2.16
C ILE A 114 -6.23 -18.23 0.74
N TRP A 115 -7.11 -17.57 0.01
CA TRP A 115 -6.79 -16.93 -1.26
C TRP A 115 -6.49 -15.44 -1.02
N TYR A 116 -5.57 -14.86 -1.79
CA TYR A 116 -5.39 -13.41 -1.82
C TYR A 116 -5.10 -12.88 -3.22
N GLY A 117 -5.60 -11.68 -3.50
CA GLY A 117 -5.37 -10.99 -4.77
C GLY A 117 -5.85 -9.55 -4.70
N LYS A 118 -5.37 -8.69 -5.63
CA LYS A 118 -5.89 -7.32 -5.77
C LYS A 118 -7.27 -7.34 -6.44
N ALA A 119 -8.04 -6.26 -6.36
CA ALA A 119 -9.36 -6.16 -7.00
C ALA A 119 -9.44 -6.66 -8.47
N PRO A 120 -8.53 -6.29 -9.40
CA PRO A 120 -8.57 -6.87 -10.75
C PRO A 120 -8.32 -8.39 -10.80
N GLY A 121 -7.61 -8.91 -9.81
CA GLY A 121 -7.41 -10.34 -9.60
C GLY A 121 -8.68 -11.05 -9.11
N VAL A 122 -9.56 -10.35 -8.37
CA VAL A 122 -10.92 -10.83 -8.07
C VAL A 122 -11.71 -10.97 -9.36
N ASP A 123 -11.71 -9.94 -10.21
CA ASP A 123 -12.41 -9.94 -11.49
C ASP A 123 -11.90 -11.07 -12.40
N ARG A 124 -10.57 -11.27 -12.46
CA ARG A 124 -9.93 -12.36 -13.20
C ARG A 124 -10.34 -13.75 -12.67
N SER A 125 -10.56 -13.88 -11.38
CA SER A 125 -10.87 -15.16 -10.71
C SER A 125 -12.36 -15.48 -10.67
N GLY A 126 -13.23 -14.67 -11.28
CA GLY A 126 -14.68 -14.81 -11.18
C GLY A 126 -15.22 -16.19 -11.57
N ASP A 127 -14.68 -16.82 -12.62
CA ASP A 127 -15.12 -18.14 -13.06
C ASP A 127 -14.81 -19.23 -12.02
N VAL A 128 -13.57 -19.29 -11.54
CA VAL A 128 -13.16 -20.27 -10.53
C VAL A 128 -13.86 -20.02 -9.19
N PHE A 129 -14.09 -18.76 -8.79
CA PHE A 129 -14.86 -18.47 -7.59
C PHE A 129 -16.31 -18.95 -7.70
N ARG A 130 -16.97 -18.77 -8.85
CA ARG A 130 -18.34 -19.26 -9.06
C ARG A 130 -18.41 -20.78 -8.89
N HIS A 131 -17.49 -21.50 -9.52
CA HIS A 131 -17.40 -22.96 -9.37
C HIS A 131 -17.07 -23.38 -7.93
N ALA A 132 -16.08 -22.73 -7.31
CA ALA A 132 -15.62 -23.09 -5.99
C ALA A 132 -16.67 -22.82 -4.91
N ASN A 133 -17.34 -21.67 -4.96
CA ASN A 133 -18.40 -21.30 -4.02
C ASN A 133 -19.63 -22.21 -4.20
N ALA A 134 -20.08 -22.43 -5.44
CA ALA A 134 -21.18 -23.35 -5.72
C ALA A 134 -20.88 -24.76 -5.19
N SER A 135 -19.69 -25.29 -5.47
CA SER A 135 -19.23 -26.62 -5.06
C SER A 135 -19.08 -26.79 -3.53
N GLY A 136 -18.93 -25.70 -2.78
CA GLY A 136 -18.84 -25.69 -1.33
C GLY A 136 -17.49 -26.10 -0.74
N THR A 137 -17.33 -25.85 0.56
CA THR A 137 -16.12 -26.10 1.35
C THR A 137 -16.23 -27.36 2.22
N ALA A 138 -15.08 -27.96 2.55
CA ALA A 138 -15.03 -29.10 3.46
C ALA A 138 -15.44 -28.69 4.89
N ARG A 139 -16.03 -29.61 5.66
CA ARG A 139 -16.59 -29.33 6.99
C ARG A 139 -15.61 -28.66 7.97
N LEU A 140 -14.35 -29.08 7.95
CA LEU A 140 -13.27 -28.50 8.76
C LEU A 140 -12.21 -27.78 7.91
N GLY A 141 -12.49 -27.56 6.63
CA GLY A 141 -11.65 -26.77 5.75
C GLY A 141 -12.01 -25.29 5.93
N GLY A 142 -12.97 -24.82 5.14
CA GLY A 142 -13.34 -23.41 5.06
C GLY A 142 -12.37 -22.62 4.18
N CYS A 143 -12.86 -21.57 3.53
CA CYS A 143 -12.09 -20.73 2.62
C CYS A 143 -12.32 -19.25 2.91
N LEU A 144 -11.23 -18.50 2.97
CA LEU A 144 -11.20 -17.04 3.06
C LEU A 144 -10.55 -16.44 1.81
N ALA A 145 -11.27 -15.59 1.08
CA ALA A 145 -10.76 -14.84 -0.06
C ALA A 145 -10.48 -13.39 0.34
N ILE A 146 -9.20 -13.00 0.38
CA ILE A 146 -8.76 -11.66 0.79
C ILE A 146 -8.59 -10.79 -0.46
N ALA A 147 -9.41 -9.76 -0.59
CA ALA A 147 -9.37 -8.85 -1.73
C ALA A 147 -8.69 -7.52 -1.37
N GLY A 148 -7.56 -7.26 -2.00
CA GLY A 148 -6.83 -6.01 -1.88
C GLY A 148 -7.45 -4.90 -2.72
N ASP A 149 -8.17 -3.99 -2.09
CA ASP A 149 -8.88 -2.90 -2.74
C ASP A 149 -8.14 -1.56 -2.62
N ASP A 150 -8.23 -0.75 -3.68
CA ASP A 150 -7.63 0.58 -3.78
C ASP A 150 -8.69 1.57 -4.30
N HIS A 151 -9.45 2.13 -3.36
CA HIS A 151 -10.57 3.01 -3.66
C HIS A 151 -10.19 4.30 -4.40
N LEU A 152 -8.93 4.74 -4.24
CA LEU A 152 -8.38 5.97 -4.82
C LEU A 152 -7.48 5.73 -6.04
N ALA A 153 -7.28 4.47 -6.43
CA ALA A 153 -6.34 4.08 -7.49
C ALA A 153 -4.92 4.65 -7.30
N LYS A 154 -4.44 4.73 -6.05
CA LYS A 154 -3.12 5.29 -5.73
C LYS A 154 -1.98 4.46 -6.33
N SER A 155 -2.20 3.15 -6.44
CA SER A 155 -1.24 2.16 -6.95
C SER A 155 -1.85 1.28 -8.05
N SER A 156 -3.02 1.68 -8.55
CA SER A 156 -3.86 0.90 -9.46
C SER A 156 -4.14 1.70 -10.73
N THR A 157 -4.39 1.01 -11.83
CA THR A 157 -4.83 1.66 -13.08
C THR A 157 -6.28 2.12 -13.00
N VAL A 158 -7.09 1.44 -12.19
CA VAL A 158 -8.52 1.72 -11.99
C VAL A 158 -8.87 1.68 -10.52
N ALA A 159 -9.87 2.47 -10.12
CA ALA A 159 -10.35 2.53 -8.75
C ALA A 159 -11.48 1.51 -8.54
N CYS A 160 -11.26 0.48 -7.72
CA CYS A 160 -12.17 -0.66 -7.59
C CYS A 160 -12.96 -0.68 -6.28
N GLN A 161 -13.95 -1.58 -6.24
CA GLN A 161 -14.79 -1.92 -5.08
C GLN A 161 -15.27 -3.38 -5.26
N SER A 162 -14.58 -4.34 -4.64
CA SER A 162 -14.75 -5.79 -4.88
C SER A 162 -16.01 -6.39 -4.25
N GLU A 163 -16.66 -5.71 -3.32
CA GLU A 163 -17.88 -6.19 -2.64
C GLU A 163 -19.00 -6.53 -3.64
N LEU A 164 -19.11 -5.75 -4.72
CA LEU A 164 -20.09 -5.97 -5.78
C LEU A 164 -19.83 -7.26 -6.56
N THR A 165 -18.57 -7.55 -6.86
CA THR A 165 -18.16 -8.79 -7.53
C THR A 165 -18.42 -10.00 -6.62
N PHE A 166 -18.09 -9.91 -5.34
CA PHE A 166 -18.37 -11.01 -4.40
C PHE A 166 -19.87 -11.24 -4.16
N ALA A 167 -20.69 -10.19 -4.16
CA ALA A 167 -22.15 -10.33 -4.12
C ALA A 167 -22.68 -11.09 -5.33
N ASP A 168 -22.17 -10.80 -6.55
CA ASP A 168 -22.52 -11.53 -7.78
C ASP A 168 -22.05 -13.01 -7.77
N LEU A 169 -20.94 -13.28 -7.06
CA LEU A 169 -20.41 -14.62 -6.84
C LEU A 169 -21.08 -15.36 -5.67
N GLU A 170 -22.04 -14.72 -5.00
CA GLU A 170 -22.78 -15.22 -3.85
C GLU A 170 -21.88 -15.58 -2.65
N MET A 171 -20.80 -14.82 -2.44
CA MET A 171 -19.83 -14.99 -1.36
C MET A 171 -20.04 -13.95 -0.24
N PRO A 172 -20.26 -14.35 1.02
CA PRO A 172 -20.38 -13.39 2.12
C PRO A 172 -19.13 -12.51 2.26
N VAL A 173 -19.30 -11.20 2.50
CA VAL A 173 -18.23 -10.20 2.46
C VAL A 173 -18.04 -9.55 3.83
N LEU A 174 -16.85 -9.74 4.42
CA LEU A 174 -16.44 -9.11 5.66
C LEU A 174 -15.61 -7.86 5.40
N ASN A 175 -15.84 -6.80 6.18
CA ASN A 175 -15.20 -5.49 6.03
C ASN A 175 -14.53 -5.04 7.33
N PRO A 176 -13.25 -5.39 7.53
CA PRO A 176 -12.46 -4.93 8.66
C PRO A 176 -12.31 -3.41 8.71
N ALA A 177 -12.48 -2.82 9.89
CA ALA A 177 -12.29 -1.39 10.13
C ALA A 177 -10.89 -1.06 10.66
N ASP A 178 -10.17 -2.04 11.20
CA ASP A 178 -8.81 -1.90 11.75
C ASP A 178 -8.05 -3.25 11.76
N LEU A 179 -6.86 -3.27 12.35
CA LEU A 179 -6.02 -4.48 12.45
C LEU A 179 -6.62 -5.55 13.37
N GLN A 180 -7.41 -5.17 14.38
CA GLN A 180 -8.04 -6.14 15.27
C GLN A 180 -9.14 -6.89 14.52
N ASP A 181 -9.98 -6.17 13.77
CA ASP A 181 -10.97 -6.74 12.89
C ASP A 181 -10.33 -7.62 11.81
N VAL A 182 -9.14 -7.28 11.28
CA VAL A 182 -8.45 -8.15 10.30
C VAL A 182 -8.20 -9.55 10.88
N LEU A 183 -7.76 -9.63 12.15
CA LEU A 183 -7.57 -10.91 12.83
C LEU A 183 -8.91 -11.56 13.16
N ASP A 184 -9.79 -10.83 13.83
CA ASP A 184 -11.06 -11.34 14.36
C ASP A 184 -12.00 -11.77 13.22
N TYR A 185 -12.18 -10.94 12.19
CA TYR A 185 -13.01 -11.26 11.03
C TYR A 185 -12.34 -12.28 10.11
N GLY A 186 -11.01 -12.34 10.03
CA GLY A 186 -10.32 -13.42 9.32
C GLY A 186 -10.65 -14.79 9.90
N LEU A 187 -10.62 -14.91 11.23
CA LEU A 187 -10.97 -16.15 11.95
C LEU A 187 -12.48 -16.46 11.85
N HIS A 188 -13.34 -15.45 12.04
CA HIS A 188 -14.78 -15.62 11.84
C HIS A 188 -15.13 -15.96 10.40
N GLY A 189 -14.39 -15.48 9.40
CA GLY A 189 -14.62 -15.78 7.98
C GLY A 189 -14.32 -17.24 7.64
N LEU A 190 -13.23 -17.79 8.18
CA LEU A 190 -12.93 -19.22 8.05
C LEU A 190 -14.02 -20.08 8.72
N GLU A 191 -14.47 -19.70 9.91
CA GLU A 191 -15.51 -20.46 10.63
C GLU A 191 -16.91 -20.28 10.01
N LEU A 192 -17.24 -19.09 9.51
CA LEU A 192 -18.44 -18.81 8.71
C LEU A 192 -18.46 -19.70 7.46
N SER A 193 -17.31 -19.82 6.78
CA SER A 193 -17.16 -20.69 5.63
C SER A 193 -17.34 -22.17 5.99
N ARG A 194 -16.77 -22.62 7.12
CA ARG A 194 -17.02 -23.99 7.64
C ARG A 194 -18.49 -24.23 7.95
N TRP A 195 -19.18 -23.26 8.55
CA TRP A 195 -20.59 -23.39 8.90
C TRP A 195 -21.49 -23.43 7.66
N SER A 196 -21.46 -22.37 6.85
CA SER A 196 -22.34 -22.15 5.69
C SER A 196 -21.94 -22.96 4.46
N GLY A 197 -20.72 -23.50 4.43
CA GLY A 197 -20.11 -24.10 3.24
C GLY A 197 -19.70 -23.09 2.18
N LEU A 198 -20.08 -21.81 2.27
CA LEU A 198 -19.73 -20.75 1.30
C LEU A 198 -18.26 -20.36 1.43
N TRP A 199 -17.67 -19.86 0.35
CA TRP A 199 -16.43 -19.10 0.48
C TRP A 199 -16.76 -17.74 1.07
N THR A 200 -15.95 -17.29 2.04
CA THR A 200 -16.12 -15.96 2.63
C THR A 200 -15.05 -15.02 2.09
N ALA A 201 -15.44 -13.82 1.69
CA ALA A 201 -14.55 -12.76 1.27
C ALA A 201 -14.23 -11.81 2.43
N MET A 202 -13.06 -11.20 2.40
CA MET A 202 -12.67 -10.13 3.31
C MET A 202 -11.97 -9.01 2.52
N ILE A 203 -12.48 -7.79 2.66
CA ILE A 203 -11.91 -6.61 2.01
C ILE A 203 -10.67 -6.14 2.78
N ALA A 204 -9.58 -5.91 2.07
CA ALA A 204 -8.31 -5.46 2.60
C ALA A 204 -7.93 -4.13 1.94
N LEU A 205 -8.05 -3.03 2.69
CA LEU A 205 -7.69 -1.70 2.23
C LEU A 205 -6.28 -1.31 2.68
N ALA A 206 -5.67 -0.35 2.02
CA ALA A 206 -4.38 0.23 2.42
C ALA A 206 -4.38 0.68 3.90
N ASP A 207 -5.47 1.30 4.35
CA ASP A 207 -5.68 1.74 5.75
C ASP A 207 -5.66 0.60 6.78
N THR A 208 -5.79 -0.66 6.35
CA THR A 208 -5.66 -1.83 7.23
C THR A 208 -4.35 -2.56 7.00
N MET A 209 -3.91 -2.70 5.74
CA MET A 209 -2.77 -3.54 5.36
C MET A 209 -1.42 -2.82 5.47
N ASP A 210 -1.37 -1.55 5.06
CA ASP A 210 -0.16 -0.70 5.12
C ASP A 210 -0.02 0.00 6.49
N SER A 211 -0.96 -0.25 7.41
CA SER A 211 -0.93 0.24 8.77
C SER A 211 -0.28 -0.73 9.76
N SER A 212 0.29 -0.18 10.83
CA SER A 212 0.85 -0.96 11.95
C SER A 212 0.30 -0.46 13.27
N GLY A 213 0.03 -1.36 14.20
CA GLY A 213 -0.53 -1.00 15.50
C GLY A 213 -0.41 -2.10 16.53
N ILE A 214 -0.86 -1.80 17.73
CA ILE A 214 -0.85 -2.73 18.87
C ILE A 214 -2.23 -3.37 18.98
N ILE A 215 -2.32 -4.69 18.77
CA ILE A 215 -3.58 -5.44 18.89
C ILE A 215 -3.56 -6.41 20.07
N ASN A 216 -4.73 -6.83 20.53
CA ASN A 216 -4.87 -7.91 21.51
C ASN A 216 -4.89 -9.25 20.77
N VAL A 217 -4.08 -10.19 21.27
CA VAL A 217 -3.82 -11.47 20.62
C VAL A 217 -4.28 -12.68 21.44
N ASP A 218 -5.05 -12.45 22.50
CA ASP A 218 -5.62 -13.48 23.36
C ASP A 218 -6.62 -14.34 22.58
N LEU A 219 -6.31 -15.62 22.41
CA LEU A 219 -7.19 -16.54 21.69
C LEU A 219 -8.57 -16.74 22.35
N ASP A 220 -8.66 -16.52 23.66
CA ASP A 220 -9.90 -16.71 24.43
C ASP A 220 -10.95 -15.63 24.12
N ARG A 221 -10.58 -14.58 23.37
CA ARG A 221 -11.52 -13.57 22.85
C ARG A 221 -12.44 -14.13 21.77
N HIS A 222 -12.07 -15.25 21.14
CA HIS A 222 -12.81 -15.84 20.03
C HIS A 222 -13.79 -16.91 20.53
N VAL A 223 -15.08 -16.60 20.43
CA VAL A 223 -16.18 -17.55 20.68
C VAL A 223 -16.99 -17.67 19.41
N PHE A 224 -17.03 -18.88 18.84
CA PHE A 224 -17.76 -19.16 17.61
C PHE A 224 -19.08 -19.88 17.92
N ASN A 225 -20.16 -19.12 17.85
CA ASN A 225 -21.50 -19.63 18.13
C ASN A 225 -22.16 -20.18 16.86
N ARG A 226 -22.80 -21.35 16.99
CA ARG A 226 -23.70 -21.86 15.95
C ARG A 226 -25.10 -21.25 16.11
N PRO A 227 -25.76 -20.86 15.02
CA PRO A 227 -27.14 -20.38 15.08
C PRO A 227 -28.08 -21.47 15.61
N LEU A 228 -28.99 -21.10 16.52
CA LEU A 228 -30.03 -22.00 17.04
C LEU A 228 -31.36 -21.87 16.26
N ASP A 229 -31.52 -20.76 15.55
CA ASP A 229 -32.73 -20.35 14.84
C ASP A 229 -32.66 -20.56 13.33
N VAL A 230 -31.55 -21.12 12.83
CA VAL A 230 -31.37 -21.53 11.43
C VAL A 230 -30.99 -23.01 11.40
N ALA A 231 -31.66 -23.78 10.55
CA ALA A 231 -31.34 -25.19 10.35
C ALA A 231 -29.89 -25.36 9.87
N ASP A 232 -29.25 -26.47 10.23
CA ASP A 232 -27.92 -26.79 9.70
C ASP A 232 -28.01 -26.86 8.16
N PRO A 233 -27.28 -26.01 7.42
CA PRO A 233 -27.38 -25.96 5.96
C PRO A 233 -27.02 -27.30 5.28
N ARG A 234 -26.32 -28.20 5.98
CA ARG A 234 -26.06 -29.57 5.51
C ARG A 234 -27.34 -30.41 5.42
N GLY A 235 -28.22 -30.32 6.41
CA GLY A 235 -29.34 -31.27 6.54
C GLY A 235 -28.85 -32.71 6.41
N ASP A 236 -29.43 -33.46 5.48
CA ASP A 236 -29.08 -34.87 5.18
C ASP A 236 -27.95 -35.04 4.14
N SER A 237 -27.34 -33.95 3.65
CA SER A 237 -26.37 -33.97 2.54
C SER A 237 -25.11 -33.14 2.83
N ASP A 238 -23.94 -33.57 2.36
CA ASP A 238 -22.75 -32.72 2.46
C ASP A 238 -22.90 -31.46 1.58
N LEU A 239 -22.39 -30.32 2.07
CA LEU A 239 -22.30 -29.07 1.32
C LEU A 239 -21.12 -29.08 0.35
N ASN A 240 -20.13 -29.95 0.60
CA ASN A 240 -18.98 -30.16 -0.24
C ASN A 240 -19.28 -31.21 -1.33
N LYS A 241 -19.60 -30.79 -2.56
CA LYS A 241 -19.96 -31.72 -3.64
C LYS A 241 -19.14 -31.51 -4.91
N LYS A 242 -18.94 -32.61 -5.65
CA LYS A 242 -18.39 -32.58 -7.02
C LYS A 242 -19.43 -32.00 -7.97
N ILE A 243 -19.01 -31.05 -8.80
CA ILE A 243 -19.85 -30.50 -9.88
C ILE A 243 -19.85 -31.49 -11.03
N PHE A 244 -21.03 -32.00 -11.37
CA PHE A 244 -21.29 -32.77 -12.58
C PHE A 244 -22.37 -32.08 -13.40
N LEU A 245 -22.45 -32.39 -14.69
CA LEU A 245 -23.54 -31.88 -15.52
C LEU A 245 -24.92 -32.30 -14.96
N ALA A 246 -25.02 -33.51 -14.38
CA ALA A 246 -26.29 -34.05 -13.87
C ALA A 246 -26.87 -33.29 -12.65
N ASN A 247 -26.03 -32.70 -11.79
CA ASN A 247 -26.46 -32.07 -10.54
C ASN A 247 -26.30 -30.54 -10.51
N ARG A 248 -26.01 -29.91 -11.67
CA ARG A 248 -25.64 -28.49 -11.76
C ARG A 248 -26.67 -27.51 -11.19
N LEU A 249 -27.98 -27.82 -11.29
CA LEU A 249 -29.04 -26.95 -10.77
C LEU A 249 -29.21 -27.04 -9.24
N GLU A 250 -28.80 -28.15 -8.62
CA GLU A 250 -28.90 -28.32 -7.17
C GLU A 250 -28.02 -27.32 -6.40
N PHE A 251 -26.91 -26.87 -7.02
CA PHE A 251 -25.99 -25.94 -6.40
C PHE A 251 -26.60 -24.56 -6.20
N GLU A 252 -27.33 -24.05 -7.20
CA GLU A 252 -28.00 -22.75 -7.14
C GLU A 252 -29.03 -22.73 -6.00
N VAL A 253 -29.90 -23.75 -5.96
CA VAL A 253 -30.87 -23.96 -4.88
C VAL A 253 -30.16 -24.05 -3.53
N SER A 254 -29.08 -24.83 -3.45
CA SER A 254 -28.33 -24.99 -2.21
C SER A 254 -27.70 -23.69 -1.72
N VAL A 255 -27.13 -22.88 -2.60
CA VAL A 255 -26.50 -21.61 -2.22
C VAL A 255 -27.55 -20.65 -1.70
N ARG A 256 -28.63 -20.44 -2.47
CA ARG A 256 -29.63 -19.40 -2.18
C ARG A 256 -30.59 -19.75 -1.06
N GLU A 257 -31.10 -20.97 -1.03
CA GLU A 257 -32.17 -21.34 -0.08
C GLU A 257 -31.64 -21.84 1.26
N ARG A 258 -30.38 -22.29 1.32
CA ARG A 258 -29.80 -22.90 2.54
C ARG A 258 -28.58 -22.15 3.06
N ARG A 259 -27.58 -21.92 2.20
CA ARG A 259 -26.25 -21.49 2.65
C ARG A 259 -26.16 -19.99 2.91
N LEU A 260 -26.79 -19.14 2.08
CA LEU A 260 -26.86 -17.69 2.33
C LEU A 260 -27.66 -17.36 3.62
N PRO A 261 -28.85 -17.95 3.87
CA PRO A 261 -29.53 -17.80 5.15
C PRO A 261 -28.70 -18.28 6.34
N ALA A 262 -27.93 -19.37 6.18
CA ALA A 262 -27.02 -19.86 7.21
C ALA A 262 -25.89 -18.87 7.51
N ALA A 263 -25.39 -18.13 6.50
CA ALA A 263 -24.41 -17.07 6.70
C ALA A 263 -24.98 -15.88 7.50
N GLN A 264 -26.19 -15.42 7.17
CA GLN A 264 -26.89 -14.39 7.94
C GLN A 264 -27.13 -14.84 9.39
N GLY A 265 -27.61 -16.09 9.58
CA GLY A 265 -27.78 -16.67 10.91
C GLY A 265 -26.49 -16.70 11.71
N TYR A 266 -25.36 -17.04 11.08
CA TYR A 266 -24.05 -17.03 11.74
C TYR A 266 -23.62 -15.64 12.16
N ALA A 267 -23.79 -14.63 11.30
CA ALA A 267 -23.49 -13.24 11.64
C ALA A 267 -24.31 -12.77 12.85
N ARG A 268 -25.60 -13.14 12.91
CA ARG A 268 -26.50 -12.87 14.04
C ARG A 268 -26.03 -13.57 15.32
N ALA A 269 -25.78 -14.87 15.28
CA ALA A 269 -25.42 -15.68 16.45
C ALA A 269 -24.08 -15.26 17.09
N ASN A 270 -23.19 -14.68 16.29
CA ASN A 270 -21.89 -14.17 16.73
C ASN A 270 -21.90 -12.66 16.99
N GLY A 271 -23.02 -11.97 16.77
CA GLY A 271 -23.14 -10.53 16.94
C GLY A 271 -22.10 -9.76 16.13
N LEU A 272 -21.74 -10.25 14.93
CA LEU A 272 -20.71 -9.63 14.09
C LEU A 272 -21.11 -8.19 13.76
N ASP A 273 -22.37 -8.02 13.36
CA ASP A 273 -23.02 -6.73 13.18
C ASP A 273 -23.68 -6.28 14.49
N GLY A 274 -23.62 -4.99 14.80
CA GLY A 274 -24.31 -4.49 15.99
C GLY A 274 -24.02 -3.05 16.37
N VAL A 275 -24.73 -2.56 17.39
CA VAL A 275 -24.47 -1.24 17.97
C VAL A 275 -23.12 -1.28 18.69
N ARG A 276 -22.21 -0.39 18.29
CA ARG A 276 -20.84 -0.28 18.85
C ARG A 276 -20.55 1.06 19.53
N PHE A 277 -21.44 2.04 19.37
CA PHE A 277 -21.27 3.36 19.95
C PHE A 277 -22.62 4.03 20.20
N GLY A 278 -22.72 4.77 21.31
CA GLY A 278 -23.83 5.68 21.58
C GLY A 278 -25.02 5.06 22.33
N SER A 279 -26.22 5.51 21.98
CA SER A 279 -27.47 5.16 22.68
C SER A 279 -27.94 3.73 22.42
N ARG A 280 -28.52 3.09 23.45
CA ARG A 280 -29.26 1.82 23.31
C ARG A 280 -30.68 2.00 22.79
N ARG A 281 -31.20 3.24 22.81
CA ARG A 281 -32.51 3.63 22.26
C ARG A 281 -32.32 4.88 21.41
N PRO A 282 -31.66 4.76 20.25
CA PRO A 282 -31.39 5.90 19.39
C PRO A 282 -32.67 6.45 18.74
N ARG A 283 -32.67 7.74 18.42
CA ARG A 283 -33.57 8.40 17.46
C ARG A 283 -32.86 8.63 16.11
N ILE A 284 -31.53 8.78 16.15
CA ILE A 284 -30.66 8.91 14.97
C ILE A 284 -29.73 7.71 14.93
N GLY A 285 -29.91 6.87 13.92
CA GLY A 285 -29.04 5.72 13.68
C GLY A 285 -28.06 6.00 12.56
N LEU A 286 -26.78 5.69 12.79
CA LEU A 286 -25.75 5.71 11.77
C LEU A 286 -25.31 4.28 11.48
N VAL A 287 -25.19 3.92 10.21
CA VAL A 287 -24.76 2.58 9.78
C VAL A 287 -23.49 2.72 8.97
N ALA A 288 -22.44 2.01 9.36
CA ALA A 288 -21.15 2.07 8.66
C ALA A 288 -20.42 0.72 8.70
N THR A 289 -19.53 0.50 7.75
CA THR A 289 -18.71 -0.72 7.62
C THR A 289 -17.26 -0.38 7.33
N GLY A 290 -16.34 -1.27 7.69
CA GLY A 290 -14.91 -1.15 7.40
C GLY A 290 -14.34 0.24 7.73
N LYS A 291 -13.53 0.78 6.82
CA LYS A 291 -12.92 2.11 6.95
C LYS A 291 -13.93 3.23 7.23
N ALA A 292 -15.12 3.18 6.63
CA ALA A 292 -16.14 4.22 6.80
C ALA A 292 -16.61 4.33 8.26
N TYR A 293 -16.57 3.24 9.04
CA TYR A 293 -16.84 3.27 10.48
C TYR A 293 -15.80 4.13 11.23
N ARG A 294 -14.51 3.97 10.93
CA ARG A 294 -13.44 4.76 11.57
C ARG A 294 -13.49 6.22 11.16
N ASP A 295 -13.72 6.50 9.89
CA ASP A 295 -13.83 7.87 9.40
C ASP A 295 -15.06 8.58 10.01
N LEU A 296 -16.15 7.85 10.24
CA LEU A 296 -17.33 8.35 10.94
C LEU A 296 -17.06 8.62 12.43
N ARG A 297 -16.40 7.70 13.15
CA ARG A 297 -15.99 7.89 14.55
C ARG A 297 -15.09 9.10 14.70
N GLN A 298 -14.15 9.28 13.77
CA GLN A 298 -13.26 10.42 13.71
C GLN A 298 -14.01 11.73 13.44
N ALA A 299 -14.99 11.74 12.52
CA ALA A 299 -15.83 12.91 12.27
C ALA A 299 -16.65 13.32 13.51
N LEU A 300 -17.18 12.36 14.27
CA LEU A 300 -17.88 12.61 15.53
C LEU A 300 -16.94 13.20 16.59
N ASP A 301 -15.71 12.67 16.74
CA ASP A 301 -14.70 13.20 17.67
C ASP A 301 -14.33 14.65 17.31
N ILE A 302 -14.14 14.97 16.03
CA ILE A 302 -13.82 16.33 15.57
C ILE A 302 -14.89 17.34 16.01
N ILE A 303 -16.17 16.97 15.94
CA ILE A 303 -17.28 17.86 16.29
C ILE A 303 -17.72 17.72 17.75
N GLY A 304 -16.94 17.02 18.58
CA GLY A 304 -17.14 16.92 20.03
C GLY A 304 -18.24 15.97 20.47
N ILE A 305 -18.60 14.96 19.66
CA ILE A 305 -19.57 13.92 20.04
C ILE A 305 -18.83 12.70 20.55
N ASP A 306 -18.60 12.68 21.86
CA ASP A 306 -18.19 11.48 22.58
C ASP A 306 -19.39 10.56 22.87
N GLU A 307 -19.15 9.44 23.55
CA GLU A 307 -20.20 8.46 23.82
C GLU A 307 -21.26 8.98 24.80
N ALA A 308 -20.89 9.85 25.73
CA ALA A 308 -21.83 10.45 26.67
C ALA A 308 -22.78 11.40 25.93
N ARG A 309 -22.24 12.29 25.09
CA ARG A 309 -23.00 13.21 24.26
C ARG A 309 -23.87 12.46 23.24
N ALA A 310 -23.35 11.40 22.62
CA ALA A 310 -24.12 10.56 21.71
C ALA A 310 -25.35 9.94 22.40
N ARG A 311 -25.20 9.45 23.65
CA ARG A 311 -26.32 8.95 24.45
C ARG A 311 -27.35 10.04 24.76
N GLU A 312 -26.90 11.23 25.12
CA GLU A 312 -27.76 12.38 25.45
C GLU A 312 -28.64 12.80 24.26
N ILE A 313 -28.05 12.90 23.07
CA ILE A 313 -28.78 13.32 21.86
C ILE A 313 -29.53 12.17 21.16
N GLY A 314 -29.44 10.95 21.69
CA GLY A 314 -30.08 9.77 21.11
C GLY A 314 -29.47 9.31 19.79
N LEU A 315 -28.14 9.41 19.64
CA LEU A 315 -27.39 8.95 18.47
C LEU A 315 -26.70 7.61 18.76
N ALA A 316 -26.71 6.70 17.78
CA ALA A 316 -25.96 5.44 17.86
C ALA A 316 -25.35 5.03 16.52
N ILE A 317 -24.25 4.27 16.57
CA ILE A 317 -23.64 3.65 15.38
C ILE A 317 -23.85 2.13 15.41
N TYR A 318 -24.46 1.61 14.36
CA TYR A 318 -24.50 0.20 14.02
C TYR A 318 -23.35 -0.12 13.06
N LYS A 319 -22.34 -0.85 13.56
CA LYS A 319 -21.20 -1.31 12.76
C LYS A 319 -21.60 -2.61 12.07
N VAL A 320 -21.46 -2.64 10.75
CA VAL A 320 -21.68 -3.84 9.93
C VAL A 320 -20.32 -4.46 9.65
N ALA A 321 -20.10 -5.68 10.12
CA ALA A 321 -18.96 -6.52 9.80
C ALA A 321 -19.17 -7.25 8.48
N MET A 322 -20.35 -7.85 8.28
CA MET A 322 -20.72 -8.58 7.07
C MET A 322 -21.58 -7.69 6.17
N SER A 323 -20.95 -6.97 5.24
CA SER A 323 -21.64 -6.01 4.38
C SER A 323 -22.52 -6.67 3.32
N TRP A 324 -22.29 -7.96 3.04
CA TRP A 324 -23.17 -8.78 2.22
C TRP A 324 -23.10 -10.27 2.60
N PRO A 325 -24.24 -10.99 2.58
CA PRO A 325 -25.58 -10.42 2.64
C PRO A 325 -25.81 -9.76 4.01
N ILE A 326 -26.40 -8.56 4.07
CA ILE A 326 -26.71 -7.94 5.37
C ILE A 326 -27.60 -8.87 6.19
N GLU A 327 -27.33 -9.00 7.49
CA GLU A 327 -28.18 -9.74 8.41
C GLU A 327 -29.46 -8.95 8.73
N PRO A 328 -30.65 -9.41 8.31
CA PRO A 328 -31.84 -8.57 8.27
C PRO A 328 -32.45 -8.33 9.65
N ASN A 329 -32.32 -9.24 10.61
CA ASN A 329 -33.01 -9.12 11.90
C ASN A 329 -32.35 -8.07 12.80
N GLY A 330 -31.02 -8.03 12.84
CA GLY A 330 -30.23 -7.08 13.62
C GLY A 330 -30.41 -5.65 13.12
N ILE A 331 -30.32 -5.44 11.80
CA ILE A 331 -30.52 -4.11 11.22
C ILE A 331 -31.97 -3.64 11.35
N ALA A 332 -32.94 -4.54 11.19
CA ALA A 332 -34.34 -4.27 11.47
C ALA A 332 -34.55 -3.88 12.95
N ALA A 333 -33.98 -4.64 13.88
CA ALA A 333 -34.09 -4.34 15.31
C ALA A 333 -33.49 -2.98 15.65
N PHE A 334 -32.36 -2.62 15.03
CA PHE A 334 -31.73 -1.31 15.18
C PHE A 334 -32.57 -0.17 14.57
N ALA A 335 -33.20 -0.41 13.42
CA ALA A 335 -34.00 0.60 12.72
C ALA A 335 -35.33 0.94 13.41
N ARG A 336 -35.83 0.06 14.29
CA ARG A 336 -37.09 0.29 15.01
C ARG A 336 -37.00 1.50 15.94
N GLY A 337 -37.91 2.46 15.73
CA GLY A 337 -38.00 3.67 16.54
C GLY A 337 -37.02 4.78 16.15
N LEU A 338 -36.22 4.58 15.09
CA LEU A 338 -35.43 5.65 14.51
C LEU A 338 -36.32 6.64 13.74
N GLU A 339 -35.95 7.91 13.80
CA GLU A 339 -36.48 8.94 12.92
C GLU A 339 -35.66 9.01 11.63
N LYS A 340 -34.32 8.96 11.78
CA LYS A 340 -33.36 9.01 10.68
C LYS A 340 -32.38 7.85 10.81
N LEU A 341 -32.15 7.15 9.70
CA LEU A 341 -31.10 6.16 9.53
C LEU A 341 -30.16 6.64 8.43
N VAL A 342 -28.88 6.85 8.74
CA VAL A 342 -27.88 7.37 7.82
C VAL A 342 -26.86 6.28 7.50
N VAL A 343 -26.77 5.88 6.24
CA VAL A 343 -25.79 4.90 5.75
C VAL A 343 -24.54 5.64 5.29
N VAL A 344 -23.44 5.42 5.99
CA VAL A 344 -22.12 5.98 5.69
C VAL A 344 -21.24 4.87 5.13
N GLU A 345 -21.04 4.90 3.82
CA GLU A 345 -20.22 3.95 3.08
C GLU A 345 -19.38 4.69 2.03
N HIS A 346 -18.18 4.19 1.73
CA HIS A 346 -17.34 4.74 0.66
C HIS A 346 -17.84 4.27 -0.71
N LYS A 347 -17.40 4.94 -1.79
CA LYS A 347 -17.65 4.50 -3.18
C LYS A 347 -19.15 4.29 -3.46
N ARG A 348 -19.55 3.28 -4.23
CA ARG A 348 -20.95 3.08 -4.63
C ARG A 348 -21.78 2.61 -3.43
N GLY A 349 -23.06 2.97 -3.41
CA GLY A 349 -23.99 2.47 -2.39
C GLY A 349 -24.13 0.95 -2.50
N PHE A 350 -23.88 0.24 -1.41
CA PHE A 350 -23.87 -1.22 -1.34
C PHE A 350 -24.71 -1.73 -0.16
N MET A 351 -24.56 -1.13 1.03
CA MET A 351 -25.43 -1.38 2.17
C MET A 351 -26.76 -0.64 2.05
N GLU A 352 -26.74 0.62 1.57
CA GLU A 352 -27.95 1.44 1.42
C GLU A 352 -29.09 0.73 0.67
N PRO A 353 -28.88 0.14 -0.53
CA PRO A 353 -29.96 -0.54 -1.24
C PRO A 353 -30.50 -1.76 -0.48
N GLN A 354 -29.64 -2.56 0.17
CA GLN A 354 -30.05 -3.72 0.97
C GLN A 354 -30.90 -3.28 2.17
N ILE A 355 -30.49 -2.22 2.87
CA ILE A 355 -31.24 -1.68 4.02
C ILE A 355 -32.59 -1.13 3.58
N LYS A 356 -32.64 -0.40 2.44
CA LYS A 356 -33.90 0.09 1.88
C LYS A 356 -34.85 -1.05 1.53
N ASP A 357 -34.34 -2.14 0.95
CA ASP A 357 -35.12 -3.34 0.62
C ASP A 357 -35.72 -4.01 1.87
N ILE A 358 -34.90 -4.24 2.90
CA ILE A 358 -35.34 -4.82 4.19
C ILE A 358 -36.48 -4.01 4.83
N LEU A 359 -36.44 -2.68 4.69
CA LEU A 359 -37.42 -1.76 5.29
C LEU A 359 -38.61 -1.44 4.36
N PHE A 360 -38.55 -1.82 3.08
CA PHE A 360 -39.49 -1.35 2.04
C PHE A 360 -40.94 -1.77 2.30
N HIS A 361 -41.16 -2.92 2.94
CA HIS A 361 -42.51 -3.42 3.24
C HIS A 361 -43.02 -3.04 4.62
N TRP A 362 -42.29 -2.25 5.40
CA TRP A 362 -42.77 -1.80 6.71
C TRP A 362 -43.90 -0.79 6.60
N PRO A 363 -44.83 -0.73 7.57
CA PRO A 363 -45.79 0.36 7.66
C PRO A 363 -45.08 1.71 7.66
N GLU A 364 -45.60 2.69 6.90
CA GLU A 364 -44.96 4.00 6.70
C GLU A 364 -44.59 4.69 8.02
N HIS A 365 -45.49 4.67 9.01
CA HIS A 365 -45.27 5.26 10.33
C HIS A 365 -44.20 4.58 11.18
N MET A 366 -43.72 3.39 10.80
CA MET A 366 -42.64 2.66 11.47
C MET A 366 -41.30 2.76 10.72
N ARG A 367 -41.31 3.27 9.50
CA ARG A 367 -40.13 3.31 8.63
C ARG A 367 -39.34 4.60 8.89
N PRO A 368 -38.05 4.52 9.23
CA PRO A 368 -37.22 5.72 9.36
C PRO A 368 -36.97 6.36 7.99
N GLU A 369 -36.64 7.65 8.00
CA GLU A 369 -36.03 8.29 6.84
C GLU A 369 -34.64 7.70 6.60
N VAL A 370 -34.44 7.03 5.46
CA VAL A 370 -33.14 6.47 5.09
C VAL A 370 -32.36 7.48 4.26
N TRP A 371 -31.23 7.92 4.80
CA TRP A 371 -30.23 8.79 4.19
C TRP A 371 -29.00 7.97 3.82
N GLY A 372 -28.28 8.35 2.76
CA GLY A 372 -27.04 7.69 2.37
C GLY A 372 -26.35 8.44 1.23
N LYS A 373 -26.20 7.79 0.07
CA LYS A 373 -25.83 8.47 -1.19
C LYS A 373 -26.89 9.47 -1.62
N THR A 374 -28.14 9.21 -1.27
CA THR A 374 -29.26 10.12 -1.50
C THR A 374 -30.00 10.47 -0.21
N THR A 375 -30.67 11.62 -0.21
CA THR A 375 -31.67 11.99 0.80
C THR A 375 -32.95 11.15 0.60
N PRO A 376 -33.89 11.15 1.56
CA PRO A 376 -35.18 10.47 1.40
C PRO A 376 -35.99 10.93 0.18
N LYS A 377 -35.72 12.13 -0.33
CA LYS A 377 -36.35 12.70 -1.53
C LYS A 377 -35.57 12.41 -2.83
N GLY A 378 -34.49 11.63 -2.76
CA GLY A 378 -33.68 11.24 -3.91
C GLY A 378 -32.60 12.26 -4.33
N ALA A 379 -32.43 13.37 -3.62
CA ALA A 379 -31.36 14.33 -3.91
C ALA A 379 -29.99 13.76 -3.48
N PRO A 380 -28.87 14.07 -4.17
CA PRO A 380 -27.54 13.64 -3.74
C PRO A 380 -27.20 14.10 -2.31
N PHE A 381 -26.54 13.24 -1.53
CA PHE A 381 -26.14 13.53 -0.14
C PHE A 381 -24.66 13.19 0.10
N LEU A 382 -24.31 11.91 0.29
CA LEU A 382 -22.91 11.47 0.34
C LEU A 382 -22.40 11.06 -1.06
N ALA A 383 -21.13 11.36 -1.35
CA ALA A 383 -20.54 11.06 -2.65
C ALA A 383 -20.52 9.54 -2.93
N SER A 384 -20.88 9.15 -4.15
CA SER A 384 -20.78 7.77 -4.65
C SER A 384 -19.42 7.46 -5.30
N VAL A 385 -18.51 8.45 -5.31
CA VAL A 385 -17.18 8.37 -5.90
C VAL A 385 -16.13 8.66 -4.83
N ARG A 386 -14.95 8.04 -4.99
CA ARG A 386 -13.81 8.15 -4.05
C ARG A 386 -14.16 7.68 -2.63
N GLU A 387 -13.21 7.83 -1.72
CA GLU A 387 -13.43 7.69 -0.28
C GLU A 387 -14.09 8.96 0.27
N LEU A 388 -14.74 8.85 1.45
CA LEU A 388 -15.34 9.97 2.15
C LEU A 388 -14.33 10.51 3.17
N SER A 389 -14.09 11.81 3.17
CA SER A 389 -13.26 12.48 4.17
C SER A 389 -14.11 12.98 5.35
N SER A 390 -13.46 13.38 6.46
CA SER A 390 -14.18 14.07 7.55
C SER A 390 -14.83 15.37 7.08
N ALA A 391 -14.30 16.03 6.04
CA ALA A 391 -14.93 17.23 5.46
C ALA A 391 -16.20 16.90 4.66
N ASP A 392 -16.40 15.65 4.22
CA ASP A 392 -17.64 15.18 3.61
C ASP A 392 -18.64 14.72 4.69
N ILE A 393 -18.16 14.02 5.72
CA ILE A 393 -19.00 13.40 6.76
C ILE A 393 -19.53 14.44 7.76
N VAL A 394 -18.72 15.42 8.17
CA VAL A 394 -19.15 16.42 9.17
C VAL A 394 -20.35 17.25 8.70
N PRO A 395 -20.39 17.81 7.48
CA PRO A 395 -21.59 18.49 6.98
C PRO A 395 -22.82 17.56 6.92
N ALA A 396 -22.63 16.30 6.54
CA ALA A 396 -23.70 15.31 6.54
C ALA A 396 -24.26 15.06 7.96
N LEU A 397 -23.39 14.99 8.97
CA LEU A 397 -23.79 14.88 10.38
C LEU A 397 -24.59 16.11 10.84
N LEU A 398 -24.14 17.32 10.49
CA LEU A 398 -24.85 18.56 10.83
C LEU A 398 -26.22 18.65 10.14
N ALA A 399 -26.40 18.07 8.96
CA ALA A 399 -27.70 18.04 8.29
C ALA A 399 -28.72 17.11 9.01
N VAL A 400 -28.24 16.08 9.72
CA VAL A 400 -29.13 15.09 10.37
C VAL A 400 -29.35 15.37 11.85
N ILE A 401 -28.35 15.93 12.54
CA ILE A 401 -28.41 16.31 13.96
C ILE A 401 -29.30 17.57 14.11
N PRO A 402 -30.29 17.56 15.02
CA PRO A 402 -31.15 18.74 15.25
C PRO A 402 -30.36 19.99 15.60
N GLU A 403 -30.73 21.15 15.04
CA GLU A 403 -30.02 22.42 15.28
C GLU A 403 -29.90 22.78 16.77
N ALA A 404 -30.92 22.46 17.57
CA ALA A 404 -30.90 22.68 19.02
C ALA A 404 -29.81 21.89 19.76
N GLN A 405 -29.25 20.84 19.13
CA GLN A 405 -28.17 20.02 19.67
C GLN A 405 -26.79 20.41 19.12
N GLN A 406 -26.73 21.34 18.17
CA GLN A 406 -25.50 21.83 17.56
C GLN A 406 -24.95 23.05 18.31
N GLY A 407 -24.20 22.80 19.38
CA GLY A 407 -23.53 23.85 20.14
C GLY A 407 -22.49 24.63 19.33
N GLU A 408 -22.02 25.75 19.87
CA GLU A 408 -21.07 26.63 19.17
C GLU A 408 -19.74 25.95 18.88
N ASP A 409 -19.21 25.14 19.80
CA ASP A 409 -17.96 24.40 19.61
C ASP A 409 -18.05 23.42 18.42
N MET A 410 -19.19 22.74 18.27
CA MET A 410 -19.47 21.82 17.16
C MET A 410 -19.42 22.56 15.81
N ARG A 411 -20.07 23.72 15.75
CA ARG A 411 -20.09 24.57 14.55
C ARG A 411 -18.73 25.18 14.26
N ALA A 412 -17.99 25.58 15.29
CA ALA A 412 -16.63 26.10 15.17
C ALA A 412 -15.66 25.03 14.62
N ALA A 413 -15.76 23.79 15.09
CA ALA A 413 -14.99 22.67 14.56
C ALA A 413 -15.29 22.42 13.07
N ALA A 414 -16.56 22.43 12.68
CA ALA A 414 -16.96 22.27 11.28
C ALA A 414 -16.44 23.42 10.38
N ARG A 415 -16.55 24.68 10.83
CA ARG A 415 -16.00 25.84 10.10
C ARG A 415 -14.49 25.72 9.91
N ARG A 416 -13.77 25.27 10.95
CA ARG A 416 -12.32 25.08 10.88
C ARG A 416 -11.90 24.08 9.80
N LEU A 417 -12.65 22.99 9.61
CA LEU A 417 -12.36 22.02 8.53
C LEU A 417 -12.43 22.69 7.15
N VAL A 418 -13.44 23.54 6.94
CA VAL A 418 -13.64 24.28 5.69
C VAL A 418 -12.52 25.30 5.50
N GLU A 419 -12.25 26.12 6.51
CA GLU A 419 -11.18 27.13 6.49
C GLU A 419 -9.82 26.50 6.19
N GLN A 420 -9.51 25.37 6.83
CA GLN A 420 -8.25 24.66 6.61
C GLN A 420 -8.16 24.07 5.19
N SER A 421 -9.27 23.55 4.67
CA SER A 421 -9.32 23.04 3.29
C SER A 421 -9.12 24.15 2.27
N VAL A 422 -9.70 25.33 2.50
CA VAL A 422 -9.49 26.53 1.67
C VAL A 422 -8.06 27.02 1.77
N PHE A 423 -7.48 27.07 2.97
CA PHE A 423 -6.08 27.43 3.17
C PHE A 423 -5.16 26.49 2.38
N ALA A 424 -5.36 25.19 2.51
CA ALA A 424 -4.59 24.18 1.80
C ALA A 424 -4.69 24.33 0.28
N ALA A 425 -5.91 24.53 -0.26
CA ALA A 425 -6.10 24.72 -1.69
C ALA A 425 -5.43 26.01 -2.22
N GLY A 426 -5.42 27.09 -1.43
CA GLY A 426 -4.84 28.37 -1.83
C GLY A 426 -3.32 28.50 -1.63
N HIS A 427 -2.71 27.68 -0.76
CA HIS A 427 -1.29 27.77 -0.40
C HIS A 427 -0.47 26.54 -0.77
N ALA A 428 -1.11 25.46 -1.25
CA ALA A 428 -0.42 24.28 -1.73
C ALA A 428 0.61 24.64 -2.80
N THR A 429 1.77 24.00 -2.73
CA THR A 429 2.74 24.10 -3.81
C THR A 429 2.22 23.37 -5.06
N ASP A 430 2.34 24.02 -6.21
CA ASP A 430 2.04 23.40 -7.52
C ASP A 430 3.10 22.38 -7.93
N ALA A 431 4.32 22.51 -7.38
CA ALA A 431 5.41 21.60 -7.65
C ALA A 431 5.14 20.24 -6.97
N ARG A 432 5.13 19.16 -7.76
CA ARG A 432 4.82 17.82 -7.26
C ARG A 432 6.01 16.89 -7.44
N ARG A 433 6.17 15.95 -6.50
CA ARG A 433 7.04 14.80 -6.73
C ARG A 433 6.29 13.80 -7.61
N SER A 434 6.55 13.82 -8.91
CA SER A 434 5.99 12.83 -9.83
C SER A 434 6.71 11.48 -9.66
N PRO A 435 5.98 10.34 -9.67
CA PRO A 435 6.60 9.02 -9.75
C PRO A 435 7.55 8.93 -10.95
N TYR A 436 8.76 8.42 -10.75
CA TYR A 436 9.77 8.41 -11.81
C TYR A 436 10.68 7.19 -11.76
N PHE A 437 11.48 7.01 -12.81
CA PHE A 437 12.50 5.98 -12.86
C PHE A 437 13.58 6.20 -11.80
N CYS A 438 14.04 5.11 -11.18
CA CYS A 438 15.21 5.15 -10.30
C CYS A 438 16.45 5.61 -11.06
N SER A 439 17.43 6.20 -10.37
CA SER A 439 18.75 6.47 -10.95
C SER A 439 19.34 5.20 -11.57
N GLY A 440 19.76 5.26 -12.84
CA GLY A 440 20.27 4.11 -13.59
C GLY A 440 19.26 3.00 -13.89
N CYS A 441 17.95 3.31 -13.90
CA CYS A 441 16.91 2.35 -14.25
C CYS A 441 17.05 1.87 -15.70
N PRO A 442 16.99 0.56 -15.98
CA PRO A 442 17.01 0.04 -17.35
C PRO A 442 15.81 0.52 -18.18
N HIS A 443 14.67 0.82 -17.54
CA HIS A 443 13.49 1.30 -18.26
C HIS A 443 13.60 2.75 -18.75
N SER A 444 14.59 3.51 -18.26
CA SER A 444 14.90 4.85 -18.79
C SER A 444 15.36 4.78 -20.24
N SER A 445 16.11 3.76 -20.65
CA SER A 445 16.47 3.51 -22.05
C SER A 445 15.43 2.62 -22.72
N SER A 446 15.07 1.50 -22.08
CA SER A 446 14.31 0.41 -22.72
C SER A 446 12.91 0.81 -23.19
N THR A 447 12.28 1.83 -22.58
CA THR A 447 10.92 2.25 -22.97
C THR A 447 10.91 3.35 -24.04
N LYS A 448 12.07 3.83 -24.51
CA LYS A 448 12.15 4.73 -25.68
C LYS A 448 11.75 3.95 -26.95
N THR A 449 11.07 4.61 -27.88
CA THR A 449 10.66 4.07 -29.19
C THR A 449 11.25 4.90 -30.33
N PRO A 450 11.34 4.35 -31.56
CA PRO A 450 11.66 5.13 -32.73
C PRO A 450 10.65 6.26 -32.96
N GLU A 451 11.10 7.35 -33.58
CA GLU A 451 10.24 8.49 -33.94
C GLU A 451 9.02 8.04 -34.77
N GLY A 452 7.85 8.59 -34.46
CA GLY A 452 6.57 8.22 -35.09
C GLY A 452 5.98 6.87 -34.65
N SER A 453 6.69 6.08 -33.85
CA SER A 453 6.18 4.80 -33.34
C SER A 453 5.39 4.97 -32.04
N ARG A 454 4.38 4.13 -31.87
CA ARG A 454 3.55 4.05 -30.66
C ARG A 454 3.94 2.84 -29.81
N ALA A 455 3.77 2.95 -28.49
CA ALA A 455 3.93 1.82 -27.57
C ALA A 455 2.75 1.68 -26.62
N MET A 456 2.44 0.46 -26.22
CA MET A 456 1.42 0.15 -25.22
C MET A 456 2.09 -0.47 -23.98
N PRO A 457 2.03 0.19 -22.81
CA PRO A 457 2.51 -0.35 -21.55
C PRO A 457 1.44 -1.16 -20.82
N GLY A 458 1.89 -2.11 -20.03
CA GLY A 458 1.12 -2.71 -18.95
C GLY A 458 1.30 -1.95 -17.64
N ILE A 459 0.64 -2.46 -16.59
CA ILE A 459 0.92 -2.02 -15.23
C ILE A 459 2.31 -2.53 -14.80
N GLY A 460 3.18 -1.62 -14.40
CA GLY A 460 4.57 -1.91 -14.04
C GLY A 460 5.43 -0.65 -14.13
N CYS A 461 6.75 -0.76 -13.87
CA CYS A 461 7.62 0.42 -13.93
C CYS A 461 7.60 1.09 -15.31
N HIS A 462 7.32 0.32 -16.37
CA HIS A 462 7.21 0.82 -17.73
C HIS A 462 5.96 1.67 -17.98
N ALA A 463 4.93 1.64 -17.12
CA ALA A 463 3.82 2.60 -17.17
C ALA A 463 4.30 4.03 -16.89
N MET A 464 5.39 4.22 -16.13
CA MET A 464 5.98 5.54 -15.89
C MET A 464 6.59 6.17 -17.14
N ALA A 465 6.65 5.44 -18.27
CA ALA A 465 6.94 6.02 -19.57
C ALA A 465 5.96 7.15 -19.95
N GLU A 466 4.70 7.06 -19.49
CA GLU A 466 3.69 8.11 -19.66
C GLU A 466 4.10 9.40 -18.95
N ILE A 467 4.55 9.28 -17.70
CA ILE A 467 5.01 10.42 -16.89
C ILE A 467 6.31 11.02 -17.46
N ALA A 468 7.13 10.20 -18.10
CA ALA A 468 8.34 10.63 -18.80
C ALA A 468 8.08 11.17 -20.22
N GLU A 469 6.83 11.53 -20.54
CA GLU A 469 6.38 12.14 -21.81
C GLU A 469 6.79 11.33 -23.06
N ARG A 470 6.75 9.99 -22.96
CA ARG A 470 7.06 9.09 -24.08
C ARG A 470 5.80 8.78 -24.90
N ALA A 471 6.00 8.34 -26.15
CA ALA A 471 4.91 7.95 -27.05
C ALA A 471 4.22 6.65 -26.59
N THR A 472 3.24 6.77 -25.70
CA THR A 472 2.58 5.66 -25.02
C THR A 472 1.06 5.75 -25.06
N ASP A 473 0.38 4.63 -25.32
CA ASP A 473 -1.07 4.56 -25.53
C ASP A 473 -1.83 3.95 -24.35
N GLY A 474 -1.85 4.68 -23.23
CA GLY A 474 -2.59 4.28 -22.03
C GLY A 474 -2.17 2.92 -21.45
N VAL A 475 -2.80 2.51 -20.36
CA VAL A 475 -2.49 1.24 -19.69
C VAL A 475 -3.66 0.27 -19.83
N VAL A 476 -3.36 -1.02 -20.02
CA VAL A 476 -4.36 -2.10 -20.16
C VAL A 476 -4.29 -3.08 -18.98
N ALA A 477 -5.22 -4.03 -18.93
CA ALA A 477 -5.20 -5.09 -17.92
C ALA A 477 -3.91 -5.93 -18.00
N MET A 478 -3.39 -6.34 -16.84
CA MET A 478 -2.14 -7.10 -16.73
C MET A 478 -2.20 -8.41 -17.54
N GLY A 479 -1.27 -8.56 -18.49
CA GLY A 479 -1.21 -9.67 -19.44
C GLY A 479 -2.10 -9.52 -20.67
N GLY A 480 -2.76 -8.38 -20.85
CA GLY A 480 -3.45 -7.99 -22.08
C GLY A 480 -2.64 -7.01 -22.93
N GLU A 481 -1.39 -6.71 -22.57
CA GLU A 481 -0.54 -5.76 -23.28
C GLU A 481 -0.40 -6.15 -24.75
N GLY A 482 -0.57 -5.18 -25.65
CA GLY A 482 -0.50 -5.40 -27.10
C GLY A 482 -1.75 -6.03 -27.72
N VAL A 483 -2.59 -6.76 -26.98
CA VAL A 483 -3.79 -7.42 -27.53
C VAL A 483 -4.81 -6.43 -28.12
N PRO A 484 -5.07 -5.24 -27.55
CA PRO A 484 -5.97 -4.28 -28.17
C PRO A 484 -5.54 -3.84 -29.58
N TRP A 485 -4.24 -3.94 -29.90
CA TRP A 485 -3.77 -3.68 -31.26
C TRP A 485 -4.40 -4.61 -32.30
N ILE A 486 -4.73 -5.85 -31.94
CA ILE A 486 -5.41 -6.80 -32.84
C ILE A 486 -6.75 -6.22 -33.32
N GLY A 487 -7.48 -5.55 -32.42
CA GLY A 487 -8.74 -4.87 -32.77
C GLY A 487 -8.53 -3.54 -33.52
N GLN A 488 -7.40 -2.86 -33.29
CA GLN A 488 -7.08 -1.58 -33.93
C GLN A 488 -6.51 -1.75 -35.35
N GLN A 489 -5.61 -2.72 -35.55
CA GLN A 489 -4.79 -2.89 -36.76
C GLN A 489 -5.60 -2.87 -38.07
N PRO A 490 -6.77 -3.54 -38.19
CA PRO A 490 -7.54 -3.53 -39.44
C PRO A 490 -8.13 -2.16 -39.82
N PHE A 491 -8.19 -1.22 -38.86
CA PHE A 491 -8.81 0.10 -39.02
C PHE A 491 -7.82 1.25 -38.81
N SER A 492 -6.56 0.95 -38.50
CA SER A 492 -5.52 1.93 -38.22
C SER A 492 -4.79 2.34 -39.50
N LYS A 493 -4.32 3.59 -39.55
CA LYS A 493 -3.32 4.03 -40.54
C LYS A 493 -1.90 3.65 -40.14
N ASP A 494 -1.69 3.35 -38.86
CA ASP A 494 -0.39 2.89 -38.37
C ASP A 494 -0.19 1.43 -38.78
N GLY A 495 1.03 1.10 -39.19
CA GLY A 495 1.36 -0.25 -39.63
C GLY A 495 1.76 -1.18 -38.48
N HIS A 496 2.19 -0.65 -37.33
CA HIS A 496 2.91 -1.40 -36.29
C HIS A 496 2.66 -0.81 -34.89
N MET A 497 2.81 -1.65 -33.86
CA MET A 497 2.75 -1.29 -32.45
C MET A 497 3.90 -1.91 -31.66
N PHE A 498 4.46 -1.19 -30.68
CA PHE A 498 5.30 -1.79 -29.63
C PHE A 498 4.46 -2.13 -28.39
N ALA A 499 4.71 -3.26 -27.74
CA ALA A 499 4.10 -3.61 -26.45
C ALA A 499 5.18 -3.78 -25.38
N ASN A 500 5.18 -2.93 -24.35
CA ASN A 500 6.11 -3.06 -23.22
C ASN A 500 5.52 -4.05 -22.20
N LEU A 501 6.25 -5.13 -21.94
CA LEU A 501 5.82 -6.22 -21.06
C LEU A 501 6.91 -6.50 -20.03
N GLY A 502 6.59 -6.51 -18.73
CA GLY A 502 7.55 -6.93 -17.70
C GLY A 502 7.74 -8.44 -17.68
N ASP A 503 8.90 -8.93 -17.21
CA ASP A 503 9.17 -10.36 -17.01
C ASP A 503 8.14 -11.06 -16.08
N GLY A 504 7.79 -10.43 -14.95
CA GLY A 504 6.73 -10.93 -14.07
C GLY A 504 5.37 -11.00 -14.76
N THR A 505 5.02 -9.99 -15.56
CA THR A 505 3.76 -9.98 -16.33
C THR A 505 3.76 -11.06 -17.41
N PHE A 506 4.89 -11.28 -18.08
CA PHE A 506 5.05 -12.35 -19.07
C PHE A 506 4.73 -13.72 -18.46
N TYR A 507 5.24 -14.01 -17.25
CA TYR A 507 4.95 -15.27 -16.56
C TYR A 507 3.50 -15.37 -16.06
N HIS A 508 2.94 -14.27 -15.55
CA HIS A 508 1.60 -14.21 -14.99
C HIS A 508 0.50 -14.55 -16.02
N SER A 509 0.51 -13.85 -17.16
CA SER A 509 -0.46 -14.04 -18.26
C SER A 509 -0.04 -13.43 -19.60
N GLY A 510 1.02 -12.62 -19.67
CA GLY A 510 1.47 -11.96 -20.90
C GLY A 510 1.95 -12.93 -22.00
N SER A 511 2.37 -14.14 -21.64
CA SER A 511 2.61 -15.21 -22.62
C SER A 511 1.36 -15.55 -23.45
N LEU A 512 0.16 -15.46 -22.86
CA LEU A 512 -1.10 -15.66 -23.59
C LEU A 512 -1.40 -14.51 -24.56
N ALA A 513 -1.03 -13.27 -24.23
CA ALA A 513 -1.14 -12.14 -25.15
C ALA A 513 -0.27 -12.33 -26.41
N ILE A 514 0.98 -12.79 -26.22
CA ILE A 514 1.87 -13.10 -27.35
C ILE A 514 1.28 -14.23 -28.20
N ARG A 515 0.80 -15.31 -27.58
CA ARG A 515 0.13 -16.41 -28.28
C ARG A 515 -1.07 -15.91 -29.11
N GLN A 516 -1.90 -15.04 -28.54
CA GLN A 516 -3.05 -14.45 -29.24
C GLN A 516 -2.61 -13.56 -30.40
N ALA A 517 -1.55 -12.75 -30.24
CA ALA A 517 -1.01 -11.93 -31.31
C ALA A 517 -0.45 -12.76 -32.47
N VAL A 518 0.22 -13.87 -32.17
CA VAL A 518 0.70 -14.82 -33.19
C VAL A 518 -0.48 -15.44 -33.94
N ALA A 519 -1.50 -15.91 -33.21
CA ALA A 519 -2.71 -16.47 -33.82
C ALA A 519 -3.43 -15.46 -34.74
N ALA A 520 -3.45 -14.18 -34.34
CA ALA A 520 -4.04 -13.10 -35.12
C ALA A 520 -3.15 -12.57 -36.25
N LYS A 521 -1.90 -13.04 -36.38
CA LYS A 521 -0.89 -12.49 -37.31
C LYS A 521 -0.73 -10.97 -37.17
N ALA A 522 -0.77 -10.48 -35.93
CA ALA A 522 -0.64 -9.05 -35.66
C ALA A 522 0.76 -8.57 -36.03
N HIS A 523 0.86 -7.37 -36.61
CA HIS A 523 2.14 -6.71 -36.89
C HIS A 523 2.54 -5.89 -35.66
N ILE A 524 3.32 -6.50 -34.76
CA ILE A 524 3.58 -5.98 -33.41
C ILE A 524 4.93 -6.48 -32.89
N THR A 525 5.63 -5.62 -32.13
CA THR A 525 6.85 -6.00 -31.40
C THR A 525 6.60 -6.02 -29.90
N TYR A 526 6.75 -7.18 -29.27
CA TYR A 526 6.75 -7.29 -27.81
C TYR A 526 8.15 -7.02 -27.25
N LYS A 527 8.23 -6.05 -26.34
CA LYS A 527 9.43 -5.68 -25.60
C LYS A 527 9.33 -6.28 -24.19
N ILE A 528 9.90 -7.47 -24.01
CA ILE A 528 9.96 -8.16 -22.73
C ILE A 528 11.11 -7.54 -21.93
N LEU A 529 10.76 -6.72 -20.94
CA LEU A 529 11.70 -5.97 -20.11
C LEU A 529 12.10 -6.85 -18.92
N TYR A 530 13.17 -7.62 -19.09
CA TYR A 530 13.70 -8.55 -18.09
C TYR A 530 14.63 -7.82 -17.12
N ASN A 531 14.25 -7.77 -15.84
CA ASN A 531 14.98 -7.04 -14.82
C ASN A 531 15.27 -7.88 -13.55
N ASP A 532 14.87 -9.15 -13.55
CA ASP A 532 15.09 -10.13 -12.46
C ASP A 532 14.40 -9.73 -11.14
N ALA A 533 13.41 -8.82 -11.18
CA ALA A 533 12.72 -8.36 -9.98
C ALA A 533 11.33 -7.77 -10.24
N VAL A 534 10.37 -8.14 -9.41
CA VAL A 534 9.07 -7.44 -9.31
C VAL A 534 9.26 -6.14 -8.55
N ALA A 535 9.80 -5.15 -9.26
CA ALA A 535 10.41 -3.96 -8.66
C ALA A 535 9.40 -3.06 -7.92
N MET A 536 8.20 -2.86 -8.46
CA MET A 536 7.20 -1.96 -7.85
C MET A 536 6.60 -2.49 -6.54
N THR A 537 6.66 -3.80 -6.30
CA THR A 537 6.04 -4.44 -5.13
C THR A 537 7.05 -4.76 -4.02
N GLY A 538 8.29 -4.28 -4.10
CA GLY A 538 9.31 -4.46 -3.06
C GLY A 538 10.54 -5.29 -3.47
N GLY A 539 10.71 -5.58 -4.77
CA GLY A 539 11.91 -6.21 -5.31
C GLY A 539 12.00 -7.71 -5.06
N GLN A 540 10.85 -8.39 -5.00
CA GLN A 540 10.78 -9.86 -5.00
C GLN A 540 11.36 -10.41 -6.31
N VAL A 541 11.87 -11.64 -6.29
CA VAL A 541 12.17 -12.37 -7.52
C VAL A 541 10.84 -12.60 -8.27
N HIS A 542 10.84 -12.53 -9.59
CA HIS A 542 9.64 -12.87 -10.38
C HIS A 542 9.26 -14.35 -10.16
N ASP A 543 7.99 -14.70 -10.39
CA ASP A 543 7.58 -16.09 -10.32
C ASP A 543 8.16 -16.89 -11.48
N GLY A 544 8.28 -18.20 -11.26
CA GLY A 544 8.72 -19.12 -12.28
C GLY A 544 10.24 -19.13 -12.52
N PRO A 545 10.74 -20.19 -13.16
CA PRO A 545 12.17 -20.35 -13.41
C PRO A 545 12.59 -19.59 -14.67
N LEU A 546 12.19 -18.32 -14.84
CA LEU A 546 12.49 -17.54 -16.04
C LEU A 546 13.97 -17.16 -16.13
N SER A 547 14.45 -17.06 -17.37
CA SER A 547 15.70 -16.42 -17.77
C SER A 547 15.53 -15.91 -19.20
N PRO A 548 16.38 -14.99 -19.71
CA PRO A 548 16.31 -14.53 -21.10
C PRO A 548 16.30 -15.68 -22.11
N GLN A 549 17.12 -16.72 -21.87
CA GLN A 549 17.17 -17.93 -22.69
C GLN A 549 15.84 -18.68 -22.72
N LYS A 550 15.21 -18.88 -21.55
CA LYS A 550 13.94 -19.60 -21.46
C LYS A 550 12.80 -18.80 -22.07
N ILE A 551 12.79 -17.48 -21.89
CA ILE A 551 11.83 -16.60 -22.55
C ILE A 551 11.95 -16.74 -24.08
N ALA A 552 13.17 -16.66 -24.62
CA ALA A 552 13.41 -16.84 -26.05
C ALA A 552 12.93 -18.21 -26.56
N ALA A 553 13.21 -19.28 -25.81
CA ALA A 553 12.75 -20.63 -26.16
C ALA A 553 11.21 -20.76 -26.11
N LEU A 554 10.55 -20.18 -25.10
CA LEU A 554 9.10 -20.19 -24.95
C LEU A 554 8.40 -19.44 -26.09
N VAL A 555 8.79 -18.18 -26.35
CA VAL A 555 8.14 -17.40 -27.42
C VAL A 555 8.44 -17.99 -28.80
N ARG A 556 9.59 -18.66 -28.98
CA ARG A 556 9.85 -19.44 -30.19
C ARG A 556 8.85 -20.59 -30.33
N ALA A 557 8.60 -21.34 -29.26
CA ALA A 557 7.64 -22.44 -29.26
C ALA A 557 6.21 -21.96 -29.54
N GLU A 558 5.87 -20.73 -29.16
CA GLU A 558 4.59 -20.08 -29.51
C GLU A 558 4.51 -19.64 -30.98
N GLY A 559 5.61 -19.68 -31.74
CA GLY A 559 5.64 -19.37 -33.18
C GLY A 559 6.31 -18.06 -33.56
N VAL A 560 6.93 -17.33 -32.62
CA VAL A 560 7.71 -16.12 -32.95
C VAL A 560 9.00 -16.51 -33.66
N GLU A 561 9.27 -15.94 -34.84
CA GLU A 561 10.48 -16.21 -35.62
C GLU A 561 11.56 -15.14 -35.43
N ARG A 562 11.17 -13.87 -35.25
CA ARG A 562 12.11 -12.76 -35.05
C ARG A 562 12.26 -12.46 -33.55
N ILE A 563 13.37 -12.93 -32.96
CA ILE A 563 13.69 -12.74 -31.54
C ILE A 563 15.08 -12.11 -31.40
N VAL A 564 15.18 -11.07 -30.55
CA VAL A 564 16.43 -10.35 -30.28
C VAL A 564 16.62 -10.17 -28.78
N VAL A 565 17.87 -10.30 -28.30
CA VAL A 565 18.27 -9.91 -26.93
C VAL A 565 19.06 -8.60 -27.00
N VAL A 566 18.70 -7.65 -26.14
CA VAL A 566 19.40 -6.38 -25.97
C VAL A 566 19.85 -6.26 -24.52
N THR A 567 21.14 -6.00 -24.28
CA THR A 567 21.73 -5.98 -22.92
C THR A 567 22.91 -5.01 -22.83
N ASP A 568 23.31 -4.61 -21.61
CA ASP A 568 24.55 -3.88 -21.34
C ASP A 568 25.77 -4.78 -21.14
N GLU A 569 25.59 -6.09 -21.21
CA GLU A 569 26.66 -7.10 -21.04
C GLU A 569 26.55 -8.20 -22.12
N PRO A 570 26.66 -7.87 -23.43
CA PRO A 570 26.47 -8.83 -24.53
C PRO A 570 27.41 -10.04 -24.46
N GLU A 571 28.61 -9.86 -23.91
CA GLU A 571 29.62 -10.91 -23.68
C GLU A 571 29.09 -12.06 -22.80
N ARG A 572 28.05 -11.85 -21.99
CA ARG A 572 27.38 -12.92 -21.21
C ARG A 572 26.71 -13.97 -22.09
N TYR A 573 26.52 -13.67 -23.37
CA TYR A 573 25.87 -14.53 -24.36
C TYR A 573 26.83 -15.07 -25.42
N ASP A 574 28.13 -14.81 -25.29
CA ASP A 574 29.15 -15.39 -26.17
C ASP A 574 29.04 -16.92 -26.23
N GLY A 575 29.21 -17.49 -27.43
CA GLY A 575 29.03 -18.93 -27.65
C GLY A 575 27.58 -19.42 -27.57
N ALA A 576 26.59 -18.53 -27.69
CA ALA A 576 25.16 -18.83 -27.68
C ALA A 576 24.67 -19.52 -26.40
N ASN A 577 25.18 -19.07 -25.24
CA ASN A 577 24.92 -19.53 -23.86
C ASN A 577 23.46 -19.91 -23.53
N GLY A 578 23.01 -21.07 -24.03
CA GLY A 578 21.64 -21.57 -23.94
C GLY A 578 20.60 -20.85 -24.81
N LEU A 579 21.00 -19.92 -25.68
CA LEU A 579 20.08 -19.21 -26.58
C LEU A 579 19.73 -20.07 -27.81
N PRO A 580 18.48 -20.02 -28.32
CA PRO A 580 18.16 -20.60 -29.62
C PRO A 580 19.04 -20.00 -30.73
N ALA A 581 19.51 -20.83 -31.67
CA ALA A 581 20.57 -20.47 -32.62
C ALA A 581 20.31 -19.25 -33.52
N PHE A 582 19.06 -18.84 -33.70
CA PHE A 582 18.64 -17.72 -34.55
C PHE A 582 18.42 -16.41 -33.76
N VAL A 583 18.55 -16.44 -32.43
CA VAL A 583 18.46 -15.24 -31.59
C VAL A 583 19.74 -14.43 -31.77
N THR A 584 19.59 -13.15 -32.07
CA THR A 584 20.72 -12.21 -32.14
C THR A 584 20.84 -11.44 -30.83
N VAL A 585 22.08 -11.08 -30.46
CA VAL A 585 22.39 -10.34 -29.23
C VAL A 585 23.06 -9.03 -29.61
N HIS A 586 22.58 -7.92 -29.05
CA HIS A 586 23.05 -6.57 -29.36
C HIS A 586 23.32 -5.79 -28.07
N HIS A 587 24.25 -4.84 -28.12
CA HIS A 587 24.47 -3.94 -27.01
C HIS A 587 23.30 -2.95 -26.89
N ARG A 588 22.97 -2.49 -25.69
CA ARG A 588 21.87 -1.55 -25.46
C ARG A 588 21.99 -0.21 -26.21
N ASP A 589 23.19 0.16 -26.64
CA ASP A 589 23.41 1.36 -27.44
C ASP A 589 22.86 1.24 -28.86
N GLU A 590 22.65 0.01 -29.34
CA GLU A 590 22.07 -0.31 -30.65
C GLU A 590 20.53 -0.41 -30.61
N LEU A 591 19.90 -0.04 -29.49
CA LEU A 591 18.46 -0.18 -29.26
C LEU A 591 17.60 0.44 -30.37
N MET A 592 17.96 1.61 -30.89
CA MET A 592 17.14 2.29 -31.91
C MET A 592 17.20 1.61 -33.28
N PRO A 593 18.39 1.29 -33.84
CA PRO A 593 18.50 0.45 -35.03
C PRO A 593 17.74 -0.88 -34.90
N VAL A 594 17.91 -1.59 -33.78
CA VAL A 594 17.25 -2.88 -33.52
C VAL A 594 15.72 -2.72 -33.51
N GLN A 595 15.18 -1.70 -32.85
CA GLN A 595 13.74 -1.48 -32.82
C GLN A 595 13.16 -1.14 -34.20
N LYS A 596 13.88 -0.40 -35.05
CA LYS A 596 13.44 -0.10 -36.42
C LYS A 596 13.39 -1.36 -37.28
N ASP A 597 14.37 -2.24 -37.15
CA ASP A 597 14.38 -3.54 -37.82
C ASP A 597 13.19 -4.41 -37.37
N LEU A 598 12.95 -4.48 -36.06
CA LEU A 598 11.84 -5.27 -35.50
C LEU A 598 10.46 -4.75 -35.91
N ALA A 599 10.32 -3.43 -36.08
CA ALA A 599 9.09 -2.79 -36.54
C ALA A 599 8.84 -2.95 -38.05
N ALA A 600 9.87 -3.23 -38.83
CA ALA A 600 9.75 -3.53 -40.26
C ALA A 600 9.43 -5.01 -40.52
N TYR A 601 9.64 -5.89 -39.54
CA TYR A 601 9.37 -7.32 -39.67
C TYR A 601 7.86 -7.60 -39.67
N PRO A 602 7.27 -8.14 -40.76
CA PRO A 602 5.85 -8.41 -40.83
C PRO A 602 5.46 -9.53 -39.85
N GLY A 603 4.45 -9.27 -39.02
CA GLY A 603 3.97 -10.20 -38.00
C GLY A 603 4.52 -9.89 -36.60
N VAL A 604 4.62 -10.92 -35.76
CA VAL A 604 5.02 -10.76 -34.36
C VAL A 604 6.52 -10.89 -34.22
N SER A 605 7.17 -9.88 -33.63
CA SER A 605 8.56 -9.91 -33.22
C SER A 605 8.72 -9.71 -31.70
N VAL A 606 9.82 -10.21 -31.13
CA VAL A 606 10.10 -10.10 -29.69
C VAL A 606 11.50 -9.54 -29.45
N MET A 607 11.60 -8.52 -28.61
CA MET A 607 12.83 -8.04 -28.02
C MET A 607 12.86 -8.36 -26.53
N ILE A 608 13.87 -9.08 -26.07
CA ILE A 608 14.15 -9.31 -24.65
C ILE A 608 15.21 -8.29 -24.23
N TYR A 609 14.82 -7.33 -23.40
CA TYR A 609 15.73 -6.33 -22.85
C TYR A 609 16.23 -6.82 -21.48
N ASP A 610 17.43 -7.39 -21.42
CA ASP A 610 18.04 -7.98 -20.22
C ASP A 610 18.94 -6.95 -19.50
N GLN A 611 18.43 -6.37 -18.42
CA GLN A 611 19.22 -5.54 -17.53
C GLN A 611 18.60 -5.50 -16.12
N THR A 612 19.39 -5.80 -15.10
CA THR A 612 18.94 -5.91 -13.69
C THR A 612 18.31 -4.61 -13.17
N CYS A 613 17.23 -4.73 -12.39
CA CYS A 613 16.58 -3.61 -11.70
C CYS A 613 17.58 -2.77 -10.87
N ALA A 614 17.61 -1.46 -11.10
CA ALA A 614 18.56 -0.55 -10.44
C ALA A 614 18.40 -0.49 -8.91
N ALA A 615 17.16 -0.60 -8.42
CA ALA A 615 16.89 -0.59 -6.99
C ALA A 615 17.45 -1.84 -6.29
N GLU A 616 17.27 -3.02 -6.91
CA GLU A 616 17.82 -4.28 -6.42
C GLU A 616 19.34 -4.35 -6.59
N LYS A 617 19.89 -3.83 -7.69
CA LYS A 617 21.35 -3.66 -7.89
C LYS A 617 21.97 -2.93 -6.68
N ARG A 618 21.38 -1.80 -6.27
CA ARG A 618 21.83 -1.05 -5.07
C ARG A 618 21.71 -1.87 -3.78
N ARG A 619 20.59 -2.60 -3.60
CA ARG A 619 20.34 -3.42 -2.41
C ARG A 619 21.34 -4.57 -2.29
N ARG A 620 21.59 -5.27 -3.39
CA ARG A 620 22.55 -6.38 -3.47
C ARG A 620 23.98 -5.88 -3.26
N ARG A 621 24.37 -4.72 -3.81
CA ARG A 621 25.67 -4.06 -3.52
C ARG A 621 25.85 -3.75 -2.04
N LYS A 622 24.84 -3.17 -1.36
CA LYS A 622 24.90 -2.91 0.09
C LYS A 622 25.09 -4.19 0.93
N LYS A 623 24.62 -5.33 0.42
CA LYS A 623 24.79 -6.66 1.06
C LYS A 623 26.04 -7.41 0.60
N GLY A 624 26.84 -6.86 -0.32
CA GLY A 624 28.01 -7.53 -0.90
C GLY A 624 27.67 -8.66 -1.91
N HIS A 625 26.45 -8.72 -2.41
CA HIS A 625 25.98 -9.77 -3.35
C HIS A 625 25.92 -9.31 -4.82
N TYR A 626 26.51 -8.17 -5.14
CA TYR A 626 26.58 -7.67 -6.51
C TYR A 626 27.82 -6.79 -6.68
N PRO A 627 28.53 -6.83 -7.84
CA PRO A 627 29.72 -6.01 -8.07
C PRO A 627 29.46 -4.51 -7.86
N ASP A 628 30.28 -3.87 -7.02
CA ASP A 628 30.29 -2.42 -6.86
C ASP A 628 31.47 -1.82 -7.64
N PRO A 629 31.22 -1.06 -8.72
CA PRO A 629 32.29 -0.38 -9.44
C PRO A 629 33.10 0.52 -8.51
N ALA A 630 34.43 0.36 -8.53
CA ALA A 630 35.35 1.19 -7.77
C ALA A 630 35.35 2.65 -8.27
N THR A 631 34.99 2.83 -9.53
CA THR A 631 34.88 4.10 -10.23
C THR A 631 33.69 4.93 -9.76
N ARG A 632 33.92 6.24 -9.57
CA ARG A 632 32.91 7.26 -9.30
C ARG A 632 33.01 8.39 -10.31
N LEU A 633 31.85 8.95 -10.61
CA LEU A 633 31.71 10.08 -11.51
C LEU A 633 31.32 11.32 -10.72
N PHE A 634 32.05 12.41 -10.96
CA PHE A 634 31.78 13.74 -10.43
C PHE A 634 31.64 14.73 -11.58
N VAL A 635 31.08 15.90 -11.28
CA VAL A 635 31.03 17.04 -12.20
C VAL A 635 31.90 18.14 -11.60
N ASN A 636 32.83 18.65 -12.39
CA ASN A 636 33.60 19.84 -12.05
C ASN A 636 32.72 21.08 -12.28
N ASP A 637 32.28 21.68 -11.18
CA ASP A 637 31.40 22.85 -11.17
C ASP A 637 32.01 24.07 -11.87
N ARG A 638 33.35 24.20 -11.89
CA ARG A 638 34.07 25.28 -12.59
C ARG A 638 34.00 25.16 -14.12
N VAL A 639 33.75 23.96 -14.63
CA VAL A 639 33.66 23.68 -16.09
C VAL A 639 32.20 23.52 -16.53
N CYS A 640 31.31 23.14 -15.61
CA CYS A 640 29.92 22.92 -15.93
C CYS A 640 29.22 24.21 -16.39
N GLU A 641 28.49 24.14 -17.48
CA GLU A 641 27.72 25.26 -18.05
C GLU A 641 26.21 25.14 -17.79
N ASP A 642 25.79 24.12 -17.03
CA ASP A 642 24.36 23.84 -16.76
C ASP A 642 23.51 23.54 -18.01
N CYS A 643 24.13 23.04 -19.09
CA CYS A 643 23.44 22.74 -20.36
C CYS A 643 22.42 21.58 -20.27
N GLY A 644 22.49 20.75 -19.23
CA GLY A 644 21.52 19.68 -18.96
C GLY A 644 21.61 18.43 -19.85
N ASP A 645 22.50 18.36 -20.84
CA ASP A 645 22.60 17.20 -21.76
C ASP A 645 22.82 15.87 -21.02
N CYS A 646 23.63 15.86 -19.96
CA CYS A 646 23.79 14.70 -19.08
C CYS A 646 22.46 14.18 -18.48
N SER A 647 21.48 15.08 -18.24
CA SER A 647 20.13 14.72 -17.77
C SER A 647 19.25 14.23 -18.92
N VAL A 648 19.35 14.82 -20.12
CA VAL A 648 18.62 14.37 -21.33
C VAL A 648 19.00 12.94 -21.69
N GLN A 649 20.29 12.63 -21.72
CA GLN A 649 20.77 11.31 -22.13
C GLN A 649 20.41 10.22 -21.11
N SER A 650 20.72 10.47 -19.84
CA SER A 650 20.55 9.48 -18.76
C SER A 650 19.13 9.38 -18.21
N ASN A 651 18.36 10.47 -18.30
CA ASN A 651 17.08 10.61 -17.62
C ASN A 651 17.18 10.31 -16.10
N CYS A 652 18.28 10.72 -15.46
CA CYS A 652 18.68 10.27 -14.13
C CYS A 652 18.43 11.32 -13.04
N VAL A 653 17.71 10.92 -11.99
CA VAL A 653 17.41 11.78 -10.83
C VAL A 653 18.59 12.02 -9.87
N SER A 654 19.73 11.36 -10.08
CA SER A 654 20.98 11.64 -9.35
C SER A 654 21.83 12.73 -9.98
N VAL A 655 21.44 13.26 -11.14
CA VAL A 655 22.03 14.47 -11.72
C VAL A 655 21.24 15.66 -11.19
N GLU A 656 21.81 16.35 -10.20
CA GLU A 656 21.12 17.36 -9.41
C GLU A 656 21.70 18.75 -9.67
N PRO A 657 20.90 19.83 -9.57
CA PRO A 657 21.44 21.18 -9.58
C PRO A 657 22.25 21.43 -8.30
N ILE A 658 23.24 22.31 -8.38
CA ILE A 658 23.93 22.88 -7.24
C ILE A 658 24.17 24.36 -7.50
N GLU A 659 23.86 25.20 -6.51
CA GLU A 659 24.22 26.62 -6.56
C GLU A 659 25.68 26.79 -6.14
N THR A 660 26.45 27.55 -6.91
CA THR A 660 27.87 27.79 -6.69
C THR A 660 28.20 29.26 -6.95
N ASP A 661 29.40 29.69 -6.56
CA ASP A 661 29.91 31.04 -6.88
C ASP A 661 30.01 31.29 -8.40
N PHE A 662 29.98 30.24 -9.23
CA PHE A 662 30.01 30.32 -10.70
C PHE A 662 28.62 30.25 -11.35
N GLY A 663 27.55 30.43 -10.55
CA GLY A 663 26.16 30.24 -10.94
C GLY A 663 25.67 28.81 -10.71
N ARG A 664 24.46 28.50 -11.18
CA ARG A 664 23.89 27.16 -11.10
C ARG A 664 24.69 26.17 -11.93
N LYS A 665 25.00 25.01 -11.37
CA LYS A 665 25.77 23.91 -11.97
C LYS A 665 25.04 22.58 -11.76
N ARG A 666 25.63 21.50 -12.28
CA ARG A 666 25.20 20.12 -12.04
C ARG A 666 26.19 19.42 -11.12
N HIS A 667 25.70 18.50 -10.30
CA HIS A 667 26.53 17.54 -9.57
C HIS A 667 25.90 16.15 -9.60
N ILE A 668 26.71 15.12 -9.31
CA ILE A 668 26.23 13.74 -9.15
C ILE A 668 26.05 13.46 -7.67
N ASN A 669 24.81 13.23 -7.25
CA ASN A 669 24.51 12.82 -5.89
C ASN A 669 25.06 11.40 -5.63
N GLN A 670 26.15 11.33 -4.87
CA GLN A 670 26.85 10.08 -4.58
C GLN A 670 26.06 9.13 -3.67
N SER A 671 25.10 9.66 -2.90
CA SER A 671 24.25 8.89 -1.98
C SER A 671 23.18 8.11 -2.75
N SER A 672 22.70 8.65 -3.88
CA SER A 672 21.64 8.07 -4.70
C SER A 672 22.11 7.40 -6.01
N CYS A 673 23.31 7.74 -6.50
CA CYS A 673 23.84 7.23 -7.78
C CYS A 673 24.00 5.69 -7.81
N ASN A 674 23.56 5.08 -8.90
CA ASN A 674 23.65 3.63 -9.14
C ASN A 674 24.78 3.22 -10.10
N LYS A 675 25.67 4.14 -10.49
CA LYS A 675 26.88 3.84 -11.26
C LYS A 675 26.61 3.05 -12.54
N ASP A 676 25.59 3.45 -13.31
CA ASP A 676 25.31 2.91 -14.66
C ASP A 676 26.00 3.73 -15.77
N PHE A 677 26.47 4.93 -15.42
CA PHE A 677 27.26 5.85 -16.26
C PHE A 677 26.59 6.34 -17.56
N SER A 678 25.28 6.13 -17.75
CA SER A 678 24.56 6.63 -18.94
C SER A 678 24.60 8.15 -19.13
N CYS A 679 24.88 8.91 -18.07
CA CYS A 679 25.04 10.37 -18.16
C CYS A 679 26.29 10.80 -18.95
N VAL A 680 27.28 9.91 -19.10
CA VAL A 680 28.50 10.12 -19.88
C VAL A 680 28.23 10.12 -21.38
N SER A 681 27.12 9.52 -21.82
CA SER A 681 26.70 9.60 -23.23
C SER A 681 26.37 11.04 -23.66
N GLY A 682 26.25 11.97 -22.72
CA GLY A 682 26.15 13.40 -23.02
C GLY A 682 27.52 14.00 -23.40
N PHE A 683 27.49 14.99 -24.28
CA PHE A 683 28.66 15.75 -24.70
C PHE A 683 29.03 16.76 -23.61
N CYS A 684 29.69 16.30 -22.54
CA CYS A 684 30.00 17.12 -21.37
C CYS A 684 31.49 17.08 -20.98
N PRO A 685 32.24 18.20 -21.10
CA PRO A 685 33.66 18.24 -20.72
C PRO A 685 33.89 18.32 -19.21
N SER A 686 32.83 18.44 -18.40
CA SER A 686 32.94 18.66 -16.95
C SER A 686 33.06 17.38 -16.12
N PHE A 687 32.91 16.20 -16.72
CA PHE A 687 32.97 14.94 -15.99
C PHE A 687 34.38 14.63 -15.48
N VAL A 688 34.46 14.21 -14.22
CA VAL A 688 35.69 13.76 -13.56
C VAL A 688 35.49 12.34 -13.06
N TRP A 689 36.40 11.45 -13.49
CA TRP A 689 36.44 10.05 -13.08
C TRP A 689 37.41 9.87 -11.93
N VAL A 690 36.98 9.15 -10.90
CA VAL A 690 37.81 8.83 -9.75
C VAL A 690 37.75 7.33 -9.50
N ASP A 691 38.90 6.66 -9.65
CA ASP A 691 39.04 5.22 -9.43
C ASP A 691 39.62 4.93 -8.05
N GLY A 692 39.07 3.92 -7.37
CA GLY A 692 39.61 3.39 -6.12
C GLY A 692 39.44 4.27 -4.87
N ALA A 693 38.80 5.43 -4.97
CA ALA A 693 38.54 6.33 -3.83
C ALA A 693 37.04 6.40 -3.45
N GLY A 694 36.77 6.85 -2.22
CA GLY A 694 35.43 7.06 -1.68
C GLY A 694 35.25 8.44 -1.05
N PRO A 695 34.00 8.90 -0.81
CA PRO A 695 33.73 10.16 -0.15
C PRO A 695 34.40 10.24 1.23
N ARG A 696 35.04 11.37 1.52
CA ARG A 696 35.69 11.63 2.82
C ARG A 696 34.63 11.74 3.91
N LYS A 697 34.81 11.02 5.01
CA LYS A 697 34.00 11.15 6.24
C LYS A 697 34.68 12.12 7.21
N ALA A 698 33.91 12.79 8.09
CA ALA A 698 34.51 13.54 9.19
C ALA A 698 35.48 12.65 9.98
N ALA A 699 36.65 13.20 10.33
CA ALA A 699 37.66 12.47 11.07
C ALA A 699 37.25 12.35 12.54
N GLY A 700 36.89 11.16 12.99
CA GLY A 700 36.57 10.85 14.40
C GLY A 700 35.37 9.93 14.55
N ARG A 701 35.38 9.08 15.60
CA ARG A 701 34.19 8.32 15.99
C ARG A 701 33.24 9.29 16.69
N LEU A 702 32.09 9.58 16.09
CA LEU A 702 31.04 10.36 16.76
C LEU A 702 30.43 9.51 17.88
N ASP A 703 30.67 9.90 19.12
CA ASP A 703 30.07 9.27 20.29
C ASP A 703 28.79 10.00 20.70
N ALA A 704 27.70 9.26 20.86
CA ALA A 704 26.41 9.85 21.20
C ALA A 704 26.42 10.52 22.58
N HIS A 705 27.23 10.01 23.52
CA HIS A 705 27.36 10.59 24.86
C HIS A 705 28.00 11.98 24.79
N ASP A 706 29.08 12.12 24.01
CA ASP A 706 29.77 13.39 23.80
C ASP A 706 28.88 14.43 23.09
N LEU A 707 28.01 13.97 22.18
CA LEU A 707 27.05 14.82 21.47
C LEU A 707 25.92 15.32 22.40
N LEU A 708 25.52 14.51 23.38
CA LEU A 708 24.48 14.88 24.35
C LEU A 708 25.03 15.62 25.57
N ALA A 709 26.35 15.61 25.78
CA ALA A 709 26.99 16.24 26.93
C ALA A 709 26.60 17.73 27.03
N GLY A 710 26.03 18.11 28.18
CA GLY A 710 25.61 19.48 28.48
C GLY A 710 24.20 19.88 27.97
N LEU A 711 23.47 18.97 27.32
CA LEU A 711 22.04 19.17 27.02
C LEU A 711 21.16 18.73 28.21
N ALA A 712 20.05 19.43 28.40
CA ALA A 712 19.03 19.01 29.38
C ALA A 712 18.24 17.81 28.84
N ASP A 713 17.78 16.94 29.75
CA ASP A 713 16.91 15.83 29.38
C ASP A 713 15.63 16.34 28.68
N PRO A 714 15.19 15.70 27.59
CA PRO A 714 14.01 16.12 26.86
C PRO A 714 12.73 15.91 27.69
N ALA A 715 11.85 16.91 27.69
CA ALA A 715 10.50 16.75 28.21
C ALA A 715 9.68 15.82 27.29
N ILE A 716 8.84 14.95 27.85
CA ILE A 716 7.97 14.06 27.07
C ILE A 716 6.63 14.74 26.82
N ALA A 717 6.16 14.71 25.57
CA ALA A 717 4.87 15.30 25.22
C ALA A 717 3.70 14.58 25.93
N PRO A 718 2.76 15.31 26.55
CA PRO A 718 1.63 14.69 27.24
C PRO A 718 0.61 14.08 26.27
N LEU A 719 -0.06 13.01 26.68
CA LEU A 719 -1.09 12.27 25.92
C LEU A 719 -2.50 12.46 26.49
N GLU A 720 -2.89 13.71 26.75
CA GLU A 720 -4.26 14.07 27.17
C GLU A 720 -5.30 13.78 26.08
N ARG A 721 -4.85 13.84 24.82
CA ARG A 721 -5.58 13.42 23.61
C ARG A 721 -4.64 12.66 22.69
N THR A 722 -5.19 12.12 21.60
CA THR A 722 -4.37 11.53 20.55
C THR A 722 -3.43 12.58 19.97
N LEU A 723 -2.12 12.31 20.03
CA LEU A 723 -1.10 13.12 19.40
C LEU A 723 -0.92 12.64 17.95
N ASN A 724 -1.13 13.55 17.01
CA ASN A 724 -1.05 13.28 15.58
C ASN A 724 0.27 13.80 15.00
N LEU A 725 1.13 12.88 14.59
CA LEU A 725 2.40 13.17 13.94
C LEU A 725 2.36 12.76 12.47
N LEU A 726 2.92 13.61 11.61
CA LEU A 726 3.10 13.33 10.19
C LEU A 726 4.56 13.50 9.82
N ILE A 727 5.12 12.53 9.11
CA ILE A 727 6.46 12.61 8.52
C ILE A 727 6.29 12.68 7.00
N THR A 728 6.87 13.69 6.37
CA THR A 728 6.85 13.83 4.91
C THR A 728 8.26 13.70 4.36
N GLY A 729 8.41 12.96 3.26
CA GLY A 729 9.73 12.79 2.65
C GLY A 729 9.68 12.10 1.30
N ILE A 730 10.83 11.56 0.90
CA ILE A 730 11.06 10.96 -0.42
C ILE A 730 11.21 9.45 -0.27
N GLY A 731 10.59 8.70 -1.18
CA GLY A 731 10.73 7.25 -1.25
C GLY A 731 12.19 6.82 -1.33
N GLY A 732 12.58 5.88 -0.47
CA GLY A 732 13.96 5.39 -0.37
C GLY A 732 14.87 6.15 0.59
N ASN A 733 14.40 7.23 1.24
CA ASN A 733 15.18 8.03 2.19
C ASN A 733 14.90 7.69 3.67
N GLY A 734 14.18 6.61 3.96
CA GLY A 734 14.00 6.11 5.34
C GLY A 734 12.85 6.72 6.14
N VAL A 735 11.87 7.37 5.48
CA VAL A 735 10.68 7.95 6.13
C VAL A 735 9.88 6.89 6.89
N THR A 736 9.54 5.78 6.23
CA THR A 736 8.80 4.65 6.83
C THR A 736 9.60 3.96 7.94
N THR A 737 10.92 3.88 7.80
CA THR A 737 11.81 3.36 8.85
C THR A 737 11.72 4.19 10.13
N VAL A 738 11.68 5.51 10.01
CA VAL A 738 11.55 6.40 11.16
C VAL A 738 10.19 6.26 11.81
N ALA A 739 9.11 6.16 11.04
CA ALA A 739 7.77 5.89 11.58
C ALA A 739 7.72 4.57 12.35
N ALA A 740 8.31 3.50 11.81
CA ALA A 740 8.41 2.20 12.48
C ALA A 740 9.23 2.27 13.78
N VAL A 741 10.32 3.03 13.81
CA VAL A 741 11.12 3.24 15.03
C VAL A 741 10.31 3.98 16.09
N LEU A 742 9.58 5.04 15.74
CA LEU A 742 8.73 5.77 16.68
C LEU A 742 7.58 4.91 17.22
N ALA A 743 6.95 4.11 16.37
CA ALA A 743 5.88 3.21 16.79
C ALA A 743 6.38 2.09 17.69
N MET A 744 7.53 1.47 17.37
CA MET A 744 8.15 0.49 18.25
C MET A 744 8.58 1.12 19.58
N ALA A 745 9.10 2.36 19.57
CA ALA A 745 9.43 3.08 20.80
C ALA A 745 8.18 3.29 21.68
N ALA A 746 7.04 3.69 21.09
CA ALA A 746 5.78 3.78 21.80
C ALA A 746 5.34 2.42 22.39
N HIS A 747 5.48 1.33 21.62
CA HIS A 747 5.18 -0.01 22.11
C HIS A 747 6.06 -0.42 23.31
N VAL A 748 7.35 -0.12 23.26
CA VAL A 748 8.32 -0.32 24.36
C VAL A 748 7.91 0.47 25.60
N ASP A 749 7.46 1.71 25.42
CA ASP A 749 7.00 2.60 26.49
C ASP A 749 5.58 2.28 27.00
N GLY A 750 4.89 1.31 26.37
CA GLY A 750 3.52 0.92 26.72
C GLY A 750 2.44 1.88 26.23
N ILE A 751 2.78 2.78 25.31
CA ILE A 751 1.90 3.79 24.68
C ILE A 751 1.15 3.17 23.50
N GLU A 752 -0.13 3.53 23.33
CA GLU A 752 -0.89 3.11 22.17
C GLU A 752 -0.37 3.80 20.92
N THR A 753 -0.17 3.06 19.85
CA THR A 753 0.27 3.62 18.58
C THR A 753 -0.42 2.97 17.39
N LEU A 754 -0.67 3.78 16.38
CA LEU A 754 -1.16 3.37 15.09
C LEU A 754 -0.45 4.18 14.00
N THR A 755 0.09 3.50 13.00
CA THR A 755 0.79 4.12 11.88
C THR A 755 0.16 3.76 10.55
N LEU A 756 0.34 4.61 9.54
CA LEU A 756 0.07 4.30 8.14
C LEU A 756 1.16 4.90 7.27
N ASP A 757 1.80 4.05 6.48
CA ASP A 757 2.81 4.45 5.51
C ASP A 757 2.18 4.57 4.12
N MET A 758 2.20 5.77 3.57
CA MET A 758 1.64 6.07 2.26
C MET A 758 2.76 6.29 1.24
N THR A 759 3.09 5.25 0.50
CA THR A 759 3.98 5.33 -0.68
C THR A 759 3.18 5.51 -1.97
N GLY A 760 3.62 6.39 -2.88
CA GLY A 760 3.04 6.49 -4.23
C GLY A 760 3.44 5.33 -5.15
N LEU A 761 3.14 5.46 -6.45
CA LEU A 761 3.46 4.48 -7.48
C LEU A 761 4.96 4.11 -7.54
N ALA A 762 5.84 5.09 -7.32
CA ALA A 762 7.29 4.88 -7.34
C ALA A 762 7.83 4.53 -5.95
N GLN A 763 8.55 3.42 -5.87
CA GLN A 763 9.27 2.99 -4.65
C GLN A 763 10.37 3.98 -4.22
N LYS A 764 10.95 4.73 -5.16
CA LYS A 764 11.98 5.75 -4.89
C LYS A 764 11.70 7.04 -5.65
N GLY A 765 12.12 8.18 -5.09
CA GLY A 765 11.98 9.50 -5.73
C GLY A 765 10.56 10.10 -5.67
N GLY A 766 9.53 9.26 -5.53
CA GLY A 766 8.15 9.69 -5.28
C GLY A 766 7.93 10.21 -3.85
N PRO A 767 6.78 10.86 -3.61
CA PRO A 767 6.40 11.37 -2.30
C PRO A 767 6.04 10.22 -1.37
N VAL A 768 6.43 10.35 -0.11
CA VAL A 768 6.04 9.45 0.98
C VAL A 768 5.55 10.27 2.16
N THR A 769 4.42 9.86 2.70
CA THR A 769 3.92 10.36 3.98
C THR A 769 3.75 9.20 4.95
N SER A 770 4.16 9.38 6.20
CA SER A 770 3.95 8.43 7.27
C SER A 770 3.16 9.10 8.38
N HIS A 771 1.96 8.59 8.63
CA HIS A 771 1.11 9.01 9.74
C HIS A 771 1.50 8.20 10.97
N VAL A 772 1.73 8.86 12.10
CA VAL A 772 2.04 8.21 13.37
C VAL A 772 1.17 8.85 14.44
N ARG A 773 0.27 8.06 15.02
CA ARG A 773 -0.67 8.52 16.03
C ARG A 773 -0.36 7.84 17.34
N PHE A 774 -0.42 8.60 18.43
CA PHE A 774 -0.13 8.11 19.78
C PHE A 774 -1.31 8.41 20.71
N ALA A 775 -1.65 7.48 21.59
CA ALA A 775 -2.64 7.70 22.63
C ALA A 775 -2.20 7.09 23.96
N ALA A 776 -2.74 7.60 25.06
CA ALA A 776 -2.49 7.03 26.38
C ALA A 776 -2.88 5.54 26.43
N PRO A 777 -2.23 4.72 27.27
CA PRO A 777 -2.53 3.30 27.41
C PRO A 777 -4.04 3.04 27.58
N GLY A 778 -4.60 2.15 26.77
CA GLY A 778 -6.03 1.80 26.81
C GLY A 778 -6.98 2.77 26.10
N ARG A 779 -6.50 3.89 25.55
CA ARG A 779 -7.31 4.79 24.71
C ARG A 779 -7.23 4.39 23.24
N GLU A 780 -8.39 4.23 22.61
CA GLU A 780 -8.48 3.86 21.21
C GLU A 780 -8.09 5.01 20.27
N ILE A 781 -7.47 4.67 19.14
CA ILE A 781 -7.10 5.61 18.07
C ILE A 781 -8.06 5.40 16.89
N GLU A 782 -8.86 6.42 16.57
CA GLU A 782 -9.87 6.34 15.52
C GLU A 782 -9.24 6.47 14.12
N GLY A 783 -8.77 5.34 13.58
CA GLY A 783 -8.17 5.21 12.25
C GLY A 783 -6.69 5.62 12.17
N PRO A 784 -5.92 5.15 11.18
CA PRO A 784 -4.48 5.42 11.16
C PRO A 784 -4.11 6.77 10.53
N ARG A 785 -5.01 7.36 9.73
CA ARG A 785 -4.80 8.66 9.09
C ARG A 785 -4.96 9.79 10.10
N VAL A 786 -4.13 10.82 9.94
CA VAL A 786 -4.29 12.08 10.66
C VAL A 786 -5.52 12.80 10.11
N PRO A 787 -6.53 13.14 10.94
CA PRO A 787 -7.69 13.90 10.48
C PRO A 787 -7.33 15.28 9.93
N LEU A 788 -8.24 15.86 9.14
CA LEU A 788 -8.13 17.26 8.70
C LEU A 788 -8.11 18.21 9.91
N ALA A 789 -7.36 19.30 9.78
CA ALA A 789 -7.16 20.30 10.84
C ALA A 789 -6.79 19.67 12.21
N SER A 790 -6.05 18.56 12.24
CA SER A 790 -5.81 17.77 13.45
C SER A 790 -4.32 17.58 13.81
N LEU A 791 -3.39 18.02 12.97
CA LEU A 791 -1.96 17.72 13.13
C LEU A 791 -1.32 18.45 14.31
N ASP A 792 -0.46 17.74 15.05
CA ASP A 792 0.30 18.25 16.18
C ASP A 792 1.77 18.48 15.82
N VAL A 793 2.39 17.50 15.16
CA VAL A 793 3.81 17.54 14.81
C VAL A 793 4.00 17.21 13.35
N LEU A 794 4.65 18.09 12.60
CA LEU A 794 5.06 17.85 11.22
C LEU A 794 6.58 17.71 11.15
N ILE A 795 7.05 16.52 10.79
CA ILE A 795 8.46 16.28 10.47
C ILE A 795 8.62 16.36 8.96
N ALA A 796 8.99 17.54 8.48
CA ALA A 796 9.18 17.83 7.08
C ALA A 796 10.60 17.42 6.63
N ALA A 797 10.85 16.12 6.50
CA ALA A 797 12.11 15.62 5.93
C ALA A 797 12.27 16.04 4.45
N ASP A 798 11.15 16.30 3.78
CA ASP A 798 11.08 17.03 2.53
C ASP A 798 10.01 18.13 2.57
N MET A 799 10.43 19.40 2.43
CA MET A 799 9.50 20.54 2.48
C MET A 799 8.55 20.60 1.29
N LEU A 800 8.93 20.04 0.13
CA LEU A 800 8.06 20.03 -1.04
C LEU A 800 6.83 19.15 -0.81
N VAL A 801 7.01 17.94 -0.28
CA VAL A 801 5.88 17.08 0.13
C VAL A 801 5.12 17.68 1.32
N ALA A 802 5.81 18.32 2.27
CA ALA A 802 5.18 18.96 3.41
C ALA A 802 4.24 20.12 3.01
N ALA A 803 4.60 20.88 1.98
CA ALA A 803 3.80 22.00 1.48
C ALA A 803 2.71 21.58 0.48
N GLY A 804 2.52 20.28 0.24
CA GLY A 804 1.45 19.76 -0.60
C GLY A 804 0.07 19.93 0.03
N GLY A 805 -0.97 20.06 -0.80
CA GLY A 805 -2.34 20.34 -0.34
C GLY A 805 -2.89 19.32 0.66
N GLU A 806 -2.63 18.02 0.47
CA GLU A 806 -3.05 16.99 1.42
C GLU A 806 -2.41 17.18 2.81
N THR A 807 -1.12 17.50 2.85
CA THR A 807 -0.42 17.78 4.11
C THR A 807 -0.95 19.04 4.78
N LEU A 808 -1.08 20.14 4.02
CA LEU A 808 -1.60 21.40 4.53
C LEU A 808 -3.02 21.25 5.05
N ALA A 809 -3.87 20.43 4.43
CA ALA A 809 -5.25 20.23 4.90
C ALA A 809 -5.31 19.56 6.29
N MET A 810 -4.26 18.84 6.70
CA MET A 810 -4.15 18.25 8.05
C MET A 810 -3.59 19.22 9.09
N THR A 811 -2.86 20.27 8.70
CA THR A 811 -2.24 21.20 9.66
C THR A 811 -3.29 21.98 10.44
N HIS A 812 -2.90 22.45 11.62
CA HIS A 812 -3.72 23.30 12.47
C HIS A 812 -2.86 24.45 12.96
N ARG A 813 -3.22 25.66 12.54
CA ARG A 813 -2.41 26.88 12.76
C ARG A 813 -2.02 27.11 14.21
N ASP A 814 -2.92 26.85 15.16
CA ASP A 814 -2.67 27.10 16.58
C ASP A 814 -2.06 25.91 17.33
N ARG A 815 -1.64 24.85 16.62
CA ARG A 815 -1.22 23.59 17.25
C ARG A 815 -0.02 22.94 16.60
N THR A 816 -0.01 22.87 15.27
CA THR A 816 1.04 22.16 14.52
C THR A 816 2.39 22.81 14.78
N ARG A 817 3.37 22.01 15.20
CA ARG A 817 4.78 22.40 15.25
C ARG A 817 5.55 21.65 14.18
N THR A 818 6.26 22.39 13.35
CA THR A 818 7.00 21.85 12.20
C THR A 818 8.49 21.86 12.46
N VAL A 819 9.13 20.71 12.25
CA VAL A 819 10.59 20.54 12.22
C VAL A 819 10.96 20.12 10.79
N ALA A 820 11.74 20.94 10.10
CA ALA A 820 12.03 20.76 8.68
C ALA A 820 13.52 20.57 8.38
N ASN A 821 13.82 19.69 7.42
CA ASN A 821 15.07 19.76 6.70
C ASN A 821 15.01 20.95 5.72
N GLY A 822 15.86 21.96 5.94
CA GLY A 822 15.89 23.19 5.14
C GLY A 822 16.38 22.98 3.71
N ARG A 823 17.12 21.90 3.44
CA ARG A 823 17.60 21.56 2.10
C ARG A 823 16.53 20.83 1.30
N VAL A 824 16.04 21.46 0.24
CA VAL A 824 15.05 20.88 -0.68
C VAL A 824 15.74 20.03 -1.72
N ALA A 825 15.44 18.73 -1.76
CA ALA A 825 15.98 17.85 -2.78
C ALA A 825 15.26 18.08 -4.13
N PRO A 826 15.95 17.96 -5.28
CA PRO A 826 15.33 18.10 -6.59
C PRO A 826 14.19 17.10 -6.83
N SER A 827 13.27 17.43 -7.74
CA SER A 827 12.18 16.54 -8.19
C SER A 827 12.48 15.96 -9.58
N ALA A 828 11.69 14.97 -10.02
CA ALA A 828 11.78 14.45 -11.39
C ALA A 828 11.49 15.50 -12.48
N GLU A 829 10.69 16.53 -12.16
CA GLU A 829 10.40 17.62 -13.07
C GLU A 829 11.66 18.42 -13.44
N PHE A 830 12.66 18.48 -12.55
CA PHE A 830 13.97 19.04 -12.88
C PHE A 830 14.69 18.26 -14.00
N VAL A 831 14.56 16.93 -14.02
CA VAL A 831 15.15 16.11 -15.09
C VAL A 831 14.50 16.43 -16.45
N LEU A 832 13.19 16.67 -16.45
CA LEU A 832 12.40 16.96 -17.66
C LEU A 832 12.59 18.39 -18.17
N ARG A 833 12.49 19.38 -17.28
CA ARG A 833 12.42 20.81 -17.65
C ARG A 833 13.73 21.57 -17.48
N GLN A 834 14.66 21.04 -16.67
CA GLN A 834 16.02 21.54 -16.42
C GLN A 834 16.17 22.96 -15.87
N THR A 835 15.10 23.76 -15.85
CA THR A 835 15.08 25.16 -15.45
C THR A 835 14.42 25.39 -14.08
N GLN A 836 13.73 24.40 -13.54
CA GLN A 836 12.95 24.54 -12.32
C GLN A 836 13.85 24.80 -11.11
N SER A 837 13.65 25.95 -10.46
CA SER A 837 14.17 26.28 -9.15
C SER A 837 13.04 26.13 -8.14
N PHE A 838 13.29 25.44 -7.02
CA PHE A 838 12.33 25.38 -5.92
C PHE A 838 12.62 26.54 -4.98
N GLU A 839 11.64 27.45 -4.81
CA GLU A 839 11.74 28.53 -3.84
C GLU A 839 11.64 27.97 -2.41
N ALA A 840 12.75 27.44 -1.87
CA ALA A 840 12.81 26.89 -0.51
C ALA A 840 12.29 27.89 0.53
N ALA A 841 12.55 29.18 0.33
CA ALA A 841 12.02 30.26 1.17
C ALA A 841 10.48 30.38 1.11
N LYS A 842 9.86 30.14 -0.05
CA LYS A 842 8.40 30.13 -0.20
C LYS A 842 7.80 28.91 0.52
N LEU A 843 8.38 27.73 0.33
CA LEU A 843 7.96 26.50 1.03
C LEU A 843 8.05 26.67 2.55
N ALA A 844 9.17 27.18 3.05
CA ALA A 844 9.37 27.46 4.48
C ALA A 844 8.36 28.50 5.02
N ARG A 845 8.03 29.53 4.23
CA ARG A 845 7.01 30.53 4.60
C ARG A 845 5.63 29.89 4.72
N THR A 846 5.19 29.15 3.71
CA THR A 846 3.90 28.44 3.71
C THR A 846 3.79 27.51 4.91
N LEU A 847 4.80 26.69 5.17
CA LEU A 847 4.83 25.79 6.33
C LEU A 847 4.83 26.56 7.66
N GLY A 848 5.53 27.69 7.70
CA GLY A 848 5.55 28.59 8.85
C GLY A 848 4.25 29.33 9.12
N GLU A 849 3.40 29.56 8.11
CA GLU A 849 2.06 30.13 8.25
C GLU A 849 1.03 29.07 8.66
N ALA A 850 1.25 27.82 8.22
CA ALA A 850 0.44 26.66 8.54
C ALA A 850 0.69 26.08 9.96
N SER A 851 1.67 26.62 10.69
CA SER A 851 2.18 26.07 11.96
C SER A 851 2.23 27.12 13.07
N LEU A 852 2.02 26.68 14.31
CA LEU A 852 2.24 27.45 15.53
C LEU A 852 3.74 27.75 15.72
N GLY A 853 4.59 26.81 15.33
CA GLY A 853 6.05 26.95 15.37
C GLY A 853 6.70 26.25 14.17
N PHE A 854 7.78 26.84 13.66
CA PHE A 854 8.53 26.31 12.53
C PHE A 854 10.03 26.44 12.81
N ASP A 855 10.69 25.29 12.97
CA ASP A 855 12.14 25.17 13.10
C ASP A 855 12.70 24.45 11.87
N ALA A 856 13.74 25.00 11.25
CA ALA A 856 14.42 24.37 10.11
C ALA A 856 15.95 24.47 10.22
N PHE A 857 16.64 23.46 9.71
CA PHE A 857 18.10 23.43 9.57
C PHE A 857 18.50 22.46 8.44
N ASP A 858 19.71 22.57 7.90
CA ASP A 858 20.21 21.66 6.85
C ASP A 858 20.61 20.29 7.43
N ALA A 859 19.60 19.49 7.79
CA ALA A 859 19.80 18.15 8.35
C ALA A 859 20.53 17.23 7.37
N ALA A 860 20.27 17.36 6.07
CA ALA A 860 20.92 16.55 5.03
C ALA A 860 22.41 16.89 4.89
N GLY A 861 22.77 18.17 4.78
CA GLY A 861 24.17 18.61 4.71
C GLY A 861 24.96 18.26 5.97
N ILE A 862 24.38 18.43 7.16
CA ILE A 862 25.04 18.03 8.41
C ILE A 862 25.24 16.50 8.45
N ALA A 863 24.24 15.71 8.03
CA ALA A 863 24.37 14.26 7.96
C ALA A 863 25.46 13.80 6.98
N GLU A 864 25.58 14.46 5.82
CA GLU A 864 26.65 14.20 4.85
C GLU A 864 28.03 14.51 5.42
N GLN A 865 28.18 15.63 6.13
CA GLN A 865 29.45 16.01 6.76
C GLN A 865 29.86 15.02 7.86
N LEU A 866 28.91 14.66 8.74
CA LEU A 866 29.17 13.85 9.93
C LEU A 866 29.29 12.35 9.60
N PHE A 867 28.40 11.83 8.75
CA PHE A 867 28.26 10.39 8.51
C PHE A 867 28.64 9.95 7.09
N GLY A 868 28.83 10.90 6.17
CA GLY A 868 29.13 10.64 4.76
C GLY A 868 27.92 10.23 3.92
N ASP A 869 26.69 10.34 4.45
CA ASP A 869 25.45 9.97 3.76
C ASP A 869 24.26 10.77 4.35
N ALA A 870 23.46 11.40 3.48
CA ALA A 870 22.26 12.16 3.87
C ALA A 870 21.16 11.29 4.48
N ILE A 871 21.23 9.95 4.37
CA ILE A 871 20.20 9.03 4.89
C ILE A 871 19.95 9.17 6.41
N TYR A 872 20.93 9.69 7.16
CA TYR A 872 20.82 9.90 8.61
C TYR A 872 20.07 11.19 8.99
N ALA A 873 19.74 12.05 8.03
CA ALA A 873 19.04 13.31 8.26
C ALA A 873 17.69 13.12 8.98
N ASN A 874 16.93 12.08 8.62
CA ASN A 874 15.64 11.85 9.25
C ASN A 874 15.76 11.49 10.74
N MET A 875 16.81 10.74 11.14
CA MET A 875 17.07 10.45 12.55
C MET A 875 17.52 11.71 13.31
N MET A 876 18.23 12.63 12.65
CA MET A 876 18.55 13.93 13.23
C MET A 876 17.28 14.78 13.48
N LEU A 877 16.33 14.77 12.54
CA LEU A 877 15.04 15.47 12.75
C LEU A 877 14.26 14.88 13.94
N ILE A 878 14.31 13.55 14.15
CA ILE A 878 13.74 12.92 15.34
C ILE A 878 14.44 13.39 16.61
N GLY A 879 15.77 13.39 16.64
CA GLY A 879 16.54 13.88 17.78
C GLY A 879 16.21 15.32 18.14
N TYR A 880 16.05 16.17 17.14
CA TYR A 880 15.64 17.56 17.33
C TYR A 880 14.21 17.66 17.89
N ALA A 881 13.25 16.94 17.30
CA ALA A 881 11.86 16.94 17.77
C ALA A 881 11.72 16.41 19.21
N LEU A 882 12.51 15.38 19.57
CA LEU A 882 12.62 14.86 20.92
C LEU A 882 13.15 15.92 21.89
N GLN A 883 14.27 16.58 21.55
CA GLN A 883 14.86 17.63 22.40
C GLN A 883 13.92 18.82 22.63
N LYS A 884 13.04 19.11 21.67
CA LYS A 884 12.00 20.14 21.77
C LYS A 884 10.76 19.71 22.56
N GLY A 885 10.71 18.47 23.03
CA GLY A 885 9.59 17.88 23.76
C GLY A 885 8.32 17.74 22.93
N LEU A 886 8.47 17.46 21.63
CA LEU A 886 7.34 17.27 20.71
C LEU A 886 6.86 15.82 20.64
N LEU A 887 7.67 14.87 21.10
CA LEU A 887 7.40 13.44 20.97
C LEU A 887 6.94 12.85 22.32
N PRO A 888 5.93 11.96 22.31
CA PRO A 888 5.43 11.32 23.53
C PRO A 888 6.21 10.06 23.93
N VAL A 889 7.32 9.76 23.26
CA VAL A 889 8.15 8.56 23.50
C VAL A 889 9.46 8.92 24.19
N SER A 890 9.97 8.00 25.01
CA SER A 890 11.19 8.19 25.79
C SER A 890 12.46 8.04 24.93
N PRO A 891 13.58 8.70 25.30
CA PRO A 891 14.87 8.47 24.65
C PRO A 891 15.29 7.00 24.67
N LEU A 892 15.04 6.30 25.78
CA LEU A 892 15.32 4.88 25.94
C LEU A 892 14.46 4.01 25.00
N GLY A 893 13.18 4.37 24.82
CA GLY A 893 12.28 3.70 23.87
C GLY A 893 12.79 3.82 22.43
N ILE A 894 13.23 5.01 22.02
CA ILE A 894 13.83 5.24 20.69
C ILE A 894 15.12 4.42 20.53
N GLU A 895 16.02 4.45 21.51
CA GLU A 895 17.27 3.68 21.45
C GLU A 895 16.98 2.17 21.35
N THR A 896 16.06 1.66 22.16
CA THR A 896 15.64 0.24 22.15
C THR A 896 15.05 -0.14 20.79
N ALA A 897 14.19 0.69 20.22
CA ALA A 897 13.62 0.48 18.89
C ALA A 897 14.70 0.44 17.79
N ILE A 898 15.72 1.32 17.85
CA ILE A 898 16.84 1.31 16.91
C ILE A 898 17.67 0.02 17.06
N ARG A 899 17.91 -0.43 18.29
CA ARG A 899 18.63 -1.69 18.56
C ARG A 899 17.87 -2.90 18.03
N LEU A 900 16.55 -2.95 18.24
CA LEU A 900 15.68 -4.00 17.69
C LEU A 900 15.67 -3.99 16.16
N ASN A 901 15.69 -2.80 15.53
CA ASN A 901 15.76 -2.70 14.07
C ASN A 901 17.08 -3.28 13.49
N GLY A 902 18.19 -3.12 14.22
CA GLY A 902 19.47 -3.76 13.90
C GLY A 902 20.26 -3.14 12.75
N ALA A 903 19.73 -2.16 12.00
CA ALA A 903 20.43 -1.53 10.89
C ALA A 903 21.26 -0.32 11.35
N SER A 904 22.57 -0.33 11.08
CA SER A 904 23.50 0.78 11.38
C SER A 904 23.30 1.40 12.78
N VAL A 905 23.14 0.54 13.79
CA VAL A 905 22.65 0.90 15.14
C VAL A 905 23.45 2.08 15.72
N ALA A 906 24.78 1.98 15.74
CA ALA A 906 25.64 3.01 16.31
C ALA A 906 25.49 4.37 15.60
N GLN A 907 25.44 4.38 14.26
CA GLN A 907 25.30 5.61 13.49
C GLN A 907 23.90 6.24 13.67
N ASN A 908 22.85 5.43 13.74
CA ASN A 908 21.49 5.94 13.97
C ASN A 908 21.34 6.56 15.37
N ILE A 909 21.90 5.94 16.41
CA ILE A 909 21.92 6.51 17.76
C ILE A 909 22.72 7.83 17.77
N ALA A 910 23.89 7.86 17.15
CA ALA A 910 24.68 9.09 17.02
C ALA A 910 23.96 10.19 16.21
N ALA A 911 23.19 9.83 15.19
CA ALA A 911 22.40 10.77 14.40
C ALA A 911 21.26 11.40 15.24
N VAL A 912 20.56 10.62 16.06
CA VAL A 912 19.57 11.17 17.02
C VAL A 912 20.25 12.16 17.98
N ALA A 913 21.41 11.81 18.54
CA ALA A 913 22.17 12.69 19.42
C ALA A 913 22.64 13.98 18.72
N ALA A 914 23.15 13.88 17.49
CA ALA A 914 23.56 15.04 16.69
C ALA A 914 22.37 15.96 16.37
N GLY A 915 21.21 15.39 16.10
CA GLY A 915 19.95 16.11 15.92
C GLY A 915 19.54 16.92 17.15
N ALA A 916 19.62 16.33 18.34
CA ALA A 916 19.29 16.99 19.61
C ALA A 916 20.15 18.24 19.86
N ARG A 917 21.42 18.24 19.42
CA ARG A 917 22.34 19.37 19.56
C ARG A 917 22.22 20.42 18.45
N SER A 918 21.53 20.13 17.35
CA SER A 918 21.53 20.97 16.17
C SER A 918 20.84 22.32 16.42
N PRO A 919 21.44 23.47 16.05
CA PRO A 919 20.81 24.78 16.27
C PRO A 919 19.70 25.05 15.23
N PRO A 920 18.57 25.66 15.61
CA PRO A 920 17.59 26.16 14.64
C PRO A 920 18.14 27.36 13.86
N ILE A 921 17.77 27.48 12.58
CA ILE A 921 17.86 28.76 11.86
C ILE A 921 16.73 29.66 12.37
N ARG A 922 17.05 30.75 13.08
CA ARG A 922 16.06 31.72 13.54
C ARG A 922 15.57 32.58 12.37
N ARG A 923 14.25 32.82 12.28
CA ARG A 923 13.65 33.78 11.33
C ARG A 923 14.41 35.12 11.39
N GLY A 924 15.14 35.47 10.33
CA GLY A 924 15.82 36.77 10.20
C GLY A 924 17.30 36.75 9.83
N SER A 925 18.00 35.60 9.86
CA SER A 925 19.36 35.52 9.30
C SER A 925 19.30 35.31 7.79
N SER A 926 19.51 36.39 7.04
CA SER A 926 19.68 36.41 5.59
C SER A 926 21.01 35.76 5.18
N GLY A 927 21.08 34.44 5.29
CA GLY A 927 22.18 33.63 4.78
C GLY A 927 21.62 32.30 4.30
N TRP A 928 21.13 32.29 3.07
CA TRP A 928 21.01 31.09 2.25
C TRP A 928 22.23 31.04 1.34
#